data_AF-A0A8T1RKU4-F1
#
_entry.id   AF-A0A8T1RKU4-F1
#
_cell.length_a   1.000
_cell.length_b   1.000
_cell.length_c   1.000
_cell.angle_alpha   90.00
_cell.angle_beta   90.00
_cell.angle_gamma   90.00
#
_symmetry.space_group_name_H-M   'P 1'
#
loop_
_entity.id
_entity.type
_entity.pdbx_description
1 polymer ?
#
loop_
_entity_poly.entity_id
_entity_poly.type
_entity_poly.pdbx_seq_one_letter_code
_entity_poly.pdbx_strand_id
1 'polypeptide(L)'
;MTAASSSFSYLGTSSVDALGHENKLESTYLYIQMEYCPRTLRQVFESYSHFDKELAWHWFRQIVEGLAHIHGQGIIHRDLTPNNIFFDARNDIKIGDFGLAKFLKLEQLDQDPGYPSDTAGVSLDGTGQVGTYFYTAPEIEQGWPKIDEKADMYSLGVVFFQLWHPFGTAMERHIVLNDLKQKGELPPSWVAEFPEQESLLRRLMSPSPSDRPSATELLQHAFPPRMESELLDNILRTMQTSEDRSTYEKVVNAIFDEDMLSIKDLHRHAGRPRLAGDETSIQYTDLDTEVRDYVVEVTREVFKQHCAKHLEIVPMRLLDDFPQFNRNTVKLLTHGGDKLELCRELRLPFVSWVISHQKSSFKRYEISCVYRRAIGHSPPNRYLQGDFDVIGGASALTEAEVIKVTMDIIAQFFNADSCDIHLNHVDLLDAIWSWIGVKAEHRQKVAELLLMMGSLRPQSSERKSKWVVIRRQLLQELNLAEAVVNRLQTVSLRFCGAADQALPRLRGALPADKPTRKALDELSDLCSYLRIWRIEKHVYIDALMPPTESYHRDLFFQVYLIKENNPGSLIDGALLAAGGRYDYLLHQLWGHEYKTSPPGAVGTSLALETIIQHSSIDFKPTRIDSSTIILVCSRGGGGLLVERMELVAELWKENIKAEFVPAPDPSLTEQYEYANEHDIKCLVILTDTDVSQTGSVKVRHLELRKEKKVEREILVRFLLAAMATQFRNPSIWN
;
A
#
# COMPACT_ATOMS: atom_id res chain seq x y z
N MET A 1 13.82 -20.13 15.38
CA MET A 1 14.39 -21.33 14.73
C MET A 1 14.06 -22.54 15.58
N THR A 2 13.59 -23.60 14.95
CA THR A 2 13.18 -24.90 15.53
C THR A 2 14.33 -25.62 16.21
N ALA A 3 14.16 -25.99 17.49
CA ALA A 3 15.15 -26.71 18.26
C ALA A 3 14.95 -28.23 18.13
N ALA A 4 15.95 -28.90 17.55
CA ALA A 4 16.16 -30.33 17.67
C ALA A 4 16.90 -30.61 18.98
N SER A 5 16.50 -31.64 19.72
CA SER A 5 17.22 -32.10 20.91
C SER A 5 18.52 -32.80 20.50
N SER A 6 19.67 -32.34 20.99
CA SER A 6 20.90 -33.11 20.98
C SER A 6 21.45 -33.23 22.40
N SER A 7 21.62 -34.46 22.84
CA SER A 7 22.30 -34.83 24.09
C SER A 7 23.81 -34.78 23.82
N PHE A 8 24.54 -33.90 24.50
CA PHE A 8 26.01 -33.88 24.48
C PHE A 8 26.56 -34.45 25.79
N SER A 9 27.23 -35.60 25.71
CA SER A 9 28.09 -36.11 26.78
C SER A 9 29.55 -35.74 26.49
N TYR A 10 30.15 -34.91 27.34
CA TYR A 10 31.58 -34.56 27.27
C TYR A 10 32.40 -35.68 27.92
N LEU A 11 33.25 -36.37 27.13
CA LEU A 11 34.30 -37.26 27.64
C LEU A 11 35.63 -36.51 27.54
N GLY A 12 36.07 -35.94 28.66
CA GLY A 12 37.40 -35.38 28.83
C GLY A 12 38.36 -36.46 29.31
N THR A 13 39.34 -36.79 28.48
CA THR A 13 40.47 -37.66 28.80
C THR A 13 41.44 -36.99 29.79
N SER A 14 41.71 -37.64 30.93
CA SER A 14 43.02 -37.61 31.58
C SER A 14 43.26 -38.89 32.39
N SER A 15 44.48 -39.40 32.26
CA SER A 15 45.14 -40.52 32.94
C SER A 15 46.25 -39.85 33.77
N VAL A 16 46.57 -40.10 35.03
CA VAL A 16 46.73 -41.29 35.90
C VAL A 16 46.63 -40.78 37.36
N ASP A 17 46.04 -41.53 38.30
CA ASP A 17 46.65 -41.90 39.61
C ASP A 17 45.64 -42.49 40.60
N ALA A 18 46.18 -43.34 41.47
CA ALA A 18 45.51 -44.40 42.20
C ALA A 18 44.85 -43.98 43.53
N LEU A 19 43.92 -44.86 43.96
CA LEU A 19 43.50 -45.13 45.35
C LEU A 19 42.77 -44.00 46.13
N GLY A 20 41.44 -44.09 46.13
CA GLY A 20 40.57 -43.45 47.11
C GLY A 20 39.09 -43.73 46.80
N HIS A 21 38.46 -44.66 47.51
CA HIS A 21 37.00 -44.81 47.48
C HIS A 21 36.37 -43.66 48.27
N GLU A 22 35.95 -42.62 47.58
CA GLU A 22 34.95 -41.67 48.10
C GLU A 22 33.66 -41.84 47.29
N ASN A 23 32.57 -42.17 47.99
CA ASN A 23 31.21 -42.15 47.45
C ASN A 23 30.85 -40.72 47.03
N LYS A 24 31.13 -40.35 45.78
CA LYS A 24 30.52 -39.16 45.16
C LYS A 24 29.06 -39.47 44.88
N LEU A 25 28.17 -38.87 45.68
CA LEU A 25 26.76 -38.68 45.31
C LEU A 25 26.72 -38.08 43.90
N GLU A 26 26.15 -38.81 42.94
CA GLU A 26 25.87 -38.26 41.61
C GLU A 26 24.82 -37.15 41.75
N SER A 27 25.26 -35.89 41.73
CA SER A 27 24.34 -34.75 41.68
C SER A 27 23.57 -34.81 40.36
N THR A 28 22.29 -35.12 40.44
CA THR A 28 21.37 -35.07 39.30
C THR A 28 20.94 -33.62 39.08
N TYR A 29 21.15 -33.09 37.88
CA TYR A 29 20.76 -31.72 37.51
C TYR A 29 19.51 -31.75 36.62
N LEU A 30 18.47 -31.00 37.01
CA LEU A 30 17.28 -30.76 36.20
C LEU A 30 17.44 -29.45 35.43
N TYR A 31 17.39 -29.52 34.09
CA TYR A 31 17.40 -28.35 33.23
C TYR A 31 15.98 -28.08 32.70
N ILE A 32 15.43 -26.90 33.00
CA ILE A 32 14.12 -26.46 32.50
C ILE A 32 14.35 -25.36 31.46
N GLN A 33 13.89 -25.59 30.23
CA GLN A 33 13.95 -24.61 29.14
C GLN A 33 12.61 -23.85 29.06
N MET A 34 12.66 -22.51 29.05
CA MET A 34 11.49 -21.64 29.03
C MET A 34 11.62 -20.56 27.95
N GLU A 35 10.51 -19.87 27.66
CA GLU A 35 10.50 -18.69 26.80
C GLU A 35 11.37 -17.58 27.40
N TYR A 36 12.17 -16.91 26.57
CA TYR A 36 12.99 -15.78 27.01
C TYR A 36 12.13 -14.52 27.14
N CYS A 37 12.00 -14.02 28.36
CA CYS A 37 11.38 -12.74 28.66
C CYS A 37 12.48 -11.70 28.97
N PRO A 38 12.60 -10.60 28.19
CA PRO A 38 13.72 -9.67 28.29
C PRO A 38 13.82 -8.92 29.62
N ARG A 39 12.71 -8.77 30.36
CA ARG A 39 12.69 -8.04 31.64
C ARG A 39 11.63 -8.51 32.61
N THR A 40 11.86 -8.30 33.91
CA THR A 40 10.89 -8.56 34.98
C THR A 40 10.24 -7.27 35.48
N LEU A 41 9.09 -7.37 36.15
CA LEU A 41 8.44 -6.23 36.81
C LEU A 41 9.34 -5.58 37.87
N ARG A 42 10.20 -6.37 38.53
CA ARG A 42 11.22 -5.83 39.45
C ARG A 42 12.17 -4.85 38.75
N GLN A 43 12.68 -5.21 37.58
CA GLN A 43 13.57 -4.35 36.79
C GLN A 43 12.85 -3.09 36.28
N VAL A 44 11.54 -3.20 36.02
CA VAL A 44 10.71 -2.03 35.71
C VAL A 44 10.69 -1.09 36.91
N PHE A 45 10.35 -1.56 38.12
CA PHE A 45 10.34 -0.71 39.32
C PHE A 45 11.67 -0.02 39.62
N GLU A 46 12.82 -0.58 39.21
CA GLU A 46 14.14 0.03 39.39
C GLU A 46 14.47 1.14 38.37
N SER A 47 13.77 1.15 37.22
CA SER A 47 13.93 2.15 36.16
C SER A 47 12.76 3.13 36.07
N TYR A 48 11.67 2.85 36.80
CA TYR A 48 10.41 3.58 36.74
C TYR A 48 10.45 4.83 37.62
N SER A 49 10.51 6.00 36.98
CA SER A 49 10.61 7.30 37.67
C SER A 49 9.31 8.10 37.71
N HIS A 50 8.29 7.71 36.92
CA HIS A 50 7.03 8.45 36.78
C HIS A 50 5.85 7.48 36.82
N PHE A 51 4.86 7.76 37.68
CA PHE A 51 3.62 7.00 37.77
C PHE A 51 2.69 7.30 36.59
N ASP A 52 2.20 6.24 35.93
CA ASP A 52 1.21 6.26 34.85
C ASP A 52 0.03 5.36 35.25
N LYS A 53 -1.14 5.98 35.41
CA LYS A 53 -2.35 5.35 35.93
C LYS A 53 -2.91 4.31 34.97
N GLU A 54 -2.94 4.61 33.68
CA GLU A 54 -3.47 3.75 32.63
C GLU A 54 -2.60 2.50 32.48
N LEU A 55 -1.28 2.69 32.52
CA LEU A 55 -0.31 1.61 32.44
C LEU A 55 -0.32 0.71 33.69
N ALA A 56 -0.45 1.30 34.88
CA ALA A 56 -0.58 0.55 36.14
C ALA A 56 -1.83 -0.34 36.13
N TRP A 57 -2.97 0.15 35.63
CA TRP A 57 -4.17 -0.65 35.47
C TRP A 57 -4.05 -1.74 34.40
N HIS A 58 -3.42 -1.43 33.27
CA HIS A 58 -3.16 -2.40 32.20
C HIS A 58 -2.33 -3.58 32.70
N TRP A 59 -1.22 -3.30 33.37
CA TRP A 59 -0.37 -4.34 33.98
C TRP A 59 -1.09 -5.12 35.07
N PHE A 60 -1.80 -4.43 35.96
CA PHE A 60 -2.56 -5.09 37.01
C PHE A 60 -3.61 -6.04 36.44
N ARG A 61 -4.34 -5.64 35.40
CA ARG A 61 -5.35 -6.48 34.73
C ARG A 61 -4.75 -7.76 34.16
N GLN A 62 -3.65 -7.66 33.40
CA GLN A 62 -3.02 -8.84 32.81
C GLN A 62 -2.50 -9.82 33.89
N ILE A 63 -2.00 -9.32 35.02
CA ILE A 63 -1.62 -10.18 36.17
C ILE A 63 -2.85 -10.91 36.73
N VAL A 64 -3.97 -10.21 36.92
CA VAL A 64 -5.21 -10.80 37.44
C VAL A 64 -5.76 -11.85 36.48
N GLU A 65 -5.71 -11.61 35.16
CA GLU A 65 -6.10 -12.58 34.13
C GLU A 65 -5.21 -13.83 34.16
N GLY A 66 -3.90 -13.64 34.31
CA GLY A 66 -2.94 -14.74 34.49
C GLY A 66 -3.24 -15.57 35.75
N LEU A 67 -3.53 -14.91 36.88
CA LEU A 67 -3.91 -15.57 38.12
C LEU A 67 -5.23 -16.33 37.99
N ALA A 68 -6.25 -15.71 37.41
CA ALA A 68 -7.54 -16.36 37.15
C ALA A 68 -7.38 -17.62 36.30
N HIS A 69 -6.47 -17.59 35.32
CA HIS A 69 -6.14 -18.75 34.50
C HIS A 69 -5.51 -19.89 35.31
N ILE A 70 -4.43 -19.63 36.06
CA ILE A 70 -3.72 -20.69 36.81
C ILE A 70 -4.58 -21.22 37.97
N HIS A 71 -5.34 -20.36 38.65
CA HIS A 71 -6.28 -20.74 39.71
C HIS A 71 -7.41 -21.62 39.14
N GLY A 72 -7.94 -21.28 37.96
CA GLY A 72 -8.90 -22.10 37.24
C GLY A 72 -8.38 -23.49 36.86
N GLN A 73 -7.06 -23.67 36.74
CA GLN A 73 -6.44 -24.97 36.55
C GLN A 73 -6.18 -25.74 37.85
N GLY A 74 -6.39 -25.11 39.01
CA GLY A 74 -6.10 -25.66 40.33
C GLY A 74 -4.64 -25.51 40.76
N ILE A 75 -3.93 -24.52 40.21
CA ILE A 75 -2.53 -24.21 40.51
C ILE A 75 -2.49 -22.97 41.40
N ILE A 76 -1.83 -23.06 42.56
CA ILE A 76 -1.55 -21.92 43.44
C ILE A 76 -0.06 -21.59 43.30
N HIS A 77 0.29 -20.34 42.99
CA HIS A 77 1.66 -19.93 42.69
C HIS A 77 2.57 -19.89 43.93
N ARG A 78 2.08 -19.32 45.04
CA ARG A 78 2.73 -19.19 46.36
C ARG A 78 3.98 -18.31 46.46
N ASP A 79 4.62 -18.01 45.34
CA ASP A 79 5.75 -17.08 45.26
C ASP A 79 5.53 -15.95 44.25
N LEU A 80 4.33 -15.36 44.24
CA LEU A 80 4.04 -14.26 43.30
C LEU A 80 4.78 -12.99 43.77
N THR A 81 5.86 -12.64 43.07
CA THR A 81 6.65 -11.43 43.32
C THR A 81 6.97 -10.70 42.02
N PRO A 82 7.41 -9.43 42.05
CA PRO A 82 7.83 -8.72 40.84
C PRO A 82 9.00 -9.37 40.07
N ASN A 83 9.75 -10.29 40.69
CA ASN A 83 10.78 -11.07 39.99
C ASN A 83 10.19 -12.19 39.13
N ASN A 84 9.00 -12.68 39.52
CA ASN A 84 8.29 -13.79 38.90
C ASN A 84 7.18 -13.31 37.94
N ILE A 85 7.11 -12.00 37.69
CA ILE A 85 6.24 -11.36 36.70
C ILE A 85 7.15 -10.81 35.60
N PHE A 86 6.97 -11.31 34.39
CA PHE A 86 7.83 -11.08 33.24
C PHE A 86 7.11 -10.30 32.15
N PHE A 87 7.88 -9.55 31.36
CA PHE A 87 7.41 -8.95 30.12
C PHE A 87 7.96 -9.74 28.93
N ASP A 88 7.09 -10.12 28.00
CA ASP A 88 7.51 -10.74 26.76
C ASP A 88 8.03 -9.73 25.73
N ALA A 89 8.39 -10.19 24.53
CA ALA A 89 8.90 -9.33 23.45
C ALA A 89 7.89 -8.29 22.93
N ARG A 90 6.59 -8.47 23.21
CA ARG A 90 5.50 -7.55 22.84
C ARG A 90 5.10 -6.63 23.98
N ASN A 91 5.78 -6.74 25.13
CA ASN A 91 5.53 -6.00 26.34
C ASN A 91 4.26 -6.42 27.10
N ASP A 92 3.78 -7.64 26.84
CA ASP A 92 2.68 -8.26 27.59
C ASP A 92 3.21 -9.01 28.82
N ILE A 93 2.38 -9.11 29.87
CA ILE A 93 2.75 -9.76 31.12
C ILE A 93 2.60 -11.29 31.04
N LYS A 94 3.59 -11.98 31.60
CA LYS A 94 3.58 -13.44 31.85
C LYS A 94 3.96 -13.72 33.31
N ILE A 95 3.27 -14.67 33.93
CA ILE A 95 3.60 -15.18 35.26
C ILE A 95 4.50 -16.41 35.07
N GLY A 96 5.62 -16.48 35.78
CA GLY A 96 6.59 -17.57 35.68
C GLY A 96 7.21 -17.94 37.02
N ASP A 97 8.10 -18.93 37.02
CA ASP A 97 8.73 -19.53 38.20
C ASP A 97 7.74 -20.18 39.20
N PHE A 98 7.31 -21.39 38.85
CA PHE A 98 6.41 -22.23 39.64
C PHE A 98 7.15 -23.12 40.66
N GLY A 99 8.39 -22.77 41.05
CA GLY A 99 9.24 -23.61 41.91
C GLY A 99 8.64 -23.92 43.29
N LEU A 100 7.70 -23.09 43.76
CA LEU A 100 6.97 -23.26 45.03
C LEU A 100 5.46 -23.51 44.84
N ALA A 101 5.02 -23.73 43.59
CA ALA A 101 3.61 -23.85 43.27
C ALA A 101 2.99 -25.16 43.80
N LYS A 102 1.73 -25.08 44.24
CA LYS A 102 0.94 -26.24 44.69
C LYS A 102 -0.15 -26.59 43.68
N PHE A 103 -0.24 -27.87 43.32
CA PHE A 103 -1.30 -28.42 42.46
C PHE A 103 -2.39 -29.07 43.31
N LEU A 104 -3.57 -28.45 43.37
CA LEU A 104 -4.69 -28.93 44.20
C LEU A 104 -5.31 -30.25 43.69
N LYS A 105 -5.13 -30.60 42.41
CA LYS A 105 -5.73 -31.80 41.80
C LYS A 105 -4.99 -33.11 42.11
N LEU A 106 -3.72 -33.08 42.52
CA LEU A 106 -2.95 -34.31 42.80
C LEU A 106 -3.23 -34.89 44.19
N GLU A 107 -3.64 -34.07 45.18
CA GLU A 107 -3.91 -34.53 46.56
C GLU A 107 -5.29 -35.17 46.75
N GLN A 108 -6.21 -35.09 45.78
CA GLN A 108 -7.49 -35.83 45.88
C GLN A 108 -7.33 -37.35 45.67
N LEU A 109 -6.16 -37.81 45.22
CA LEU A 109 -5.87 -39.24 45.01
C LEU A 109 -5.09 -39.88 46.17
N ASP A 110 -4.43 -39.09 47.03
CA ASP A 110 -3.64 -39.59 48.17
C ASP A 110 -4.22 -39.08 49.50
N GLN A 111 -5.33 -39.69 49.94
CA GLN A 111 -5.71 -39.69 51.36
C GLN A 111 -5.29 -41.02 51.98
N ASP A 112 -4.00 -41.16 52.30
CA ASP A 112 -3.52 -42.20 53.21
C ASP A 112 -3.12 -41.53 54.55
N PRO A 113 -3.71 -41.88 55.72
CA PRO A 113 -3.55 -41.12 56.97
C PRO A 113 -2.20 -41.35 57.70
N GLY A 114 -1.19 -41.90 57.03
CA GLY A 114 -0.04 -42.55 57.68
C GLY A 114 1.28 -41.79 57.71
N TYR A 115 1.44 -40.70 56.95
CA TYR A 115 2.71 -39.98 56.87
C TYR A 115 2.50 -38.48 57.10
N PRO A 116 3.20 -37.86 58.08
CA PRO A 116 3.25 -36.41 58.12
C PRO A 116 3.95 -35.97 56.84
N SER A 117 3.21 -35.29 55.96
CA SER A 117 3.78 -34.59 54.83
C SER A 117 4.64 -33.44 55.36
N ASP A 118 5.91 -33.73 55.65
CA ASP A 118 6.98 -32.74 55.77
C ASP A 118 7.24 -32.12 54.40
N THR A 119 6.26 -31.38 53.89
CA THR A 119 6.48 -30.29 52.92
C THR A 119 6.27 -28.97 53.65
N ALA A 120 6.89 -28.85 54.84
CA ALA A 120 7.30 -27.56 55.34
C ALA A 120 8.37 -27.02 54.38
N GLY A 121 7.93 -26.24 53.39
CA GLY A 121 8.79 -25.52 52.46
C GLY A 121 9.59 -24.43 53.19
N VAL A 122 10.59 -24.83 53.96
CA VAL A 122 11.60 -23.93 54.52
C VAL A 122 12.94 -24.36 53.95
N SER A 123 13.36 -23.68 52.88
CA SER A 123 14.72 -23.80 52.34
C SER A 123 15.72 -23.53 53.46
N LEU A 124 16.63 -24.48 53.69
CA LEU A 124 17.63 -24.47 54.77
C LEU A 124 18.75 -23.43 54.59
N ASP A 125 18.72 -22.62 53.53
CA ASP A 125 19.74 -21.62 53.22
C ASP A 125 19.22 -20.21 53.52
N GLY A 126 19.59 -19.69 54.69
CA GLY A 126 19.18 -18.40 55.25
C GLY A 126 19.65 -17.13 54.50
N THR A 127 19.83 -17.19 53.18
CA THR A 127 20.27 -16.07 52.34
C THR A 127 19.21 -15.60 51.32
N GLY A 128 18.11 -16.36 51.11
CA GLY A 128 17.03 -16.00 50.17
C GLY A 128 15.83 -15.21 50.74
N GLN A 129 15.72 -15.08 52.06
CA GLN A 129 14.47 -14.64 52.72
C GLN A 129 14.20 -13.12 52.77
N VAL A 130 15.17 -12.26 52.46
CA VAL A 130 15.01 -10.81 52.70
C VAL A 130 14.07 -10.15 51.65
N GLY A 131 13.95 -10.72 50.44
CA GLY A 131 13.19 -10.13 49.34
C GLY A 131 11.72 -10.56 49.22
N THR A 132 11.42 -11.83 49.49
CA THR A 132 10.07 -12.42 49.35
C THR A 132 9.17 -12.13 50.55
N TYR A 133 9.76 -11.81 51.71
CA TYR A 133 9.06 -11.58 52.98
C TYR A 133 7.81 -10.70 52.87
N PHE A 134 7.86 -9.59 52.11
CA PHE A 134 6.75 -8.66 52.00
C PHE A 134 5.52 -9.25 51.31
N TYR A 135 5.71 -10.20 50.39
CA TYR A 135 4.67 -10.78 49.55
C TYR A 135 4.06 -12.04 50.15
N THR A 136 4.73 -12.67 51.11
CA THR A 136 4.25 -13.88 51.78
C THR A 136 3.01 -13.60 52.62
N ALA A 137 1.92 -14.31 52.31
CA ALA A 137 0.66 -14.21 53.02
C ALA A 137 0.75 -14.75 54.47
N PRO A 138 -0.03 -14.20 55.42
CA PRO A 138 0.02 -14.60 56.83
C PRO A 138 -0.18 -16.11 57.05
N GLU A 139 -1.08 -16.74 56.31
CA GLU A 139 -1.37 -18.16 56.42
C GLU A 139 -0.22 -19.07 55.94
N ILE A 140 0.61 -18.58 55.01
CA ILE A 140 1.83 -19.28 54.58
C ILE A 140 2.90 -19.14 55.67
N GLU A 141 3.09 -17.93 56.20
CA GLU A 141 4.08 -17.62 57.24
C GLU A 141 3.79 -18.36 58.55
N GLN A 142 2.51 -18.52 58.90
CA GLN A 142 2.04 -19.25 60.08
C GLN A 142 1.93 -20.77 59.88
N GLY A 143 2.24 -21.28 58.68
CA GLY A 143 2.22 -22.72 58.38
C GLY A 143 0.83 -23.36 58.46
N TRP A 144 -0.22 -22.67 58.00
CA TRP A 144 -1.58 -23.19 58.05
C TRP A 144 -1.72 -24.49 57.24
N PRO A 145 -2.50 -25.48 57.72
CA PRO A 145 -2.61 -26.78 57.06
C PRO A 145 -3.35 -26.73 55.71
N LYS A 146 -4.16 -25.69 55.48
CA LYS A 146 -4.88 -25.46 54.23
C LYS A 146 -4.57 -24.05 53.74
N ILE A 147 -3.98 -23.98 52.54
CA ILE A 147 -3.68 -22.75 51.83
C ILE A 147 -4.36 -22.87 50.46
N ASP A 148 -5.22 -21.92 50.14
CA ASP A 148 -5.95 -21.84 48.88
C ASP A 148 -5.34 -20.76 47.95
N GLU A 149 -6.02 -20.46 46.84
CA GLU A 149 -5.57 -19.47 45.87
C GLU A 149 -5.56 -18.02 46.41
N LYS A 150 -6.21 -17.76 47.55
CA LYS A 150 -6.25 -16.41 48.15
C LYS A 150 -4.91 -15.99 48.73
N ALA A 151 -3.96 -16.92 48.91
CA ALA A 151 -2.59 -16.57 49.23
C ALA A 151 -1.93 -15.74 48.12
N ASP A 152 -2.14 -16.10 46.85
CA ASP A 152 -1.62 -15.33 45.71
C ASP A 152 -2.27 -13.95 45.61
N MET A 153 -3.54 -13.83 46.05
CA MET A 153 -4.27 -12.55 46.07
C MET A 153 -3.70 -11.57 47.11
N TYR A 154 -3.14 -12.06 48.21
CA TYR A 154 -2.39 -11.23 49.16
C TYR A 154 -1.10 -10.69 48.52
N SER A 155 -0.32 -11.58 47.89
CA SER A 155 0.89 -11.21 47.17
C SER A 155 0.61 -10.21 46.04
N LEU A 156 -0.50 -10.40 45.32
CA LEU A 156 -1.02 -9.48 44.31
C LEU A 156 -1.31 -8.09 44.90
N GLY A 157 -1.86 -8.00 46.12
CA GLY A 157 -2.07 -6.73 46.81
C GLY A 157 -0.77 -5.95 47.01
N VAL A 158 0.30 -6.63 47.40
CA VAL A 158 1.63 -6.02 47.57
C VAL A 158 2.21 -5.58 46.21
N VAL A 159 1.98 -6.33 45.13
CA VAL A 159 2.36 -5.92 43.77
C VAL A 159 1.55 -4.70 43.32
N PHE A 160 0.24 -4.70 43.57
CA PHE A 160 -0.67 -3.60 43.25
C PHE A 160 -0.24 -2.29 43.90
N PHE A 161 0.08 -2.30 45.20
CA PHE A 161 0.56 -1.11 45.89
C PHE A 161 1.81 -0.53 45.22
N GLN A 162 2.75 -1.38 44.80
CA GLN A 162 4.01 -0.93 44.18
C GLN A 162 3.83 -0.41 42.75
N LEU A 163 2.82 -0.90 42.02
CA LEU A 163 2.43 -0.32 40.72
C LEU A 163 1.95 1.13 40.89
N TRP A 164 1.36 1.45 42.05
CA TRP A 164 0.76 2.75 42.37
C TRP A 164 1.63 3.66 43.24
N HIS A 165 2.78 3.17 43.69
CA HIS A 165 3.66 3.90 44.60
C HIS A 165 5.14 3.66 44.21
N PRO A 166 5.68 4.44 43.26
CA PRO A 166 7.10 4.37 42.93
C PRO A 166 7.94 4.83 44.13
N PHE A 167 9.01 4.09 44.44
CA PHE A 167 9.91 4.42 45.54
C PHE A 167 11.14 5.15 45.03
N GLY A 168 11.60 6.17 45.74
CA GLY A 168 12.84 6.88 45.42
C GLY A 168 14.09 6.09 45.83
N THR A 169 14.03 5.30 46.89
CA THR A 169 15.17 4.47 47.36
C THR A 169 14.77 3.07 47.82
N ALA A 170 15.74 2.14 47.82
CA ALA A 170 15.52 0.79 48.35
C ALA A 170 15.20 0.79 49.86
N MET A 171 15.75 1.74 50.62
CA MET A 171 15.49 1.88 52.06
C MET A 171 14.05 2.36 52.30
N GLU A 172 13.60 3.37 51.56
CA GLU A 172 12.21 3.84 51.59
C GLU A 172 11.24 2.71 51.29
N ARG A 173 11.50 1.95 50.22
CA ARG A 173 10.70 0.75 49.88
C ARG A 173 10.61 -0.24 51.03
N HIS A 174 11.74 -0.53 51.68
CA HIS A 174 11.77 -1.47 52.79
C HIS A 174 10.91 -0.98 53.97
N ILE A 175 11.03 0.30 54.35
CA ILE A 175 10.27 0.90 55.45
C ILE A 175 8.77 0.86 55.13
N VAL A 176 8.38 1.37 53.96
CA VAL A 176 6.96 1.47 53.57
C VAL A 176 6.31 0.10 53.45
N LEU A 177 6.97 -0.87 52.81
CA LEU A 177 6.42 -2.24 52.70
C LEU A 177 6.39 -2.96 54.05
N ASN A 178 7.35 -2.68 54.95
CA ASN A 178 7.33 -3.24 56.30
C ASN A 178 6.17 -2.68 57.13
N ASP A 179 5.94 -1.36 57.08
CA ASP A 179 4.80 -0.72 57.76
C ASP A 179 3.46 -1.22 57.18
N LEU A 180 3.37 -1.38 55.85
CA LEU A 180 2.20 -1.97 55.20
C LEU A 180 1.92 -3.40 55.69
N LYS A 181 2.95 -4.26 55.76
CA LYS A 181 2.78 -5.65 56.19
C LYS A 181 2.52 -5.79 57.70
N GLN A 182 3.27 -5.08 58.54
CA GLN A 182 3.21 -5.24 60.00
C GLN A 182 2.07 -4.46 60.66
N LYS A 183 1.76 -3.27 60.15
CA LYS A 183 0.78 -2.35 60.76
C LYS A 183 -0.47 -2.16 59.90
N GLY A 184 -0.45 -2.54 58.63
CA GLY A 184 -1.52 -2.21 57.69
C GLY A 184 -1.61 -0.70 57.39
N GLU A 185 -0.52 0.02 57.64
CA GLU A 185 -0.41 1.47 57.47
C GLU A 185 0.00 1.80 56.04
N LEU A 186 -0.72 2.75 55.42
CA LEU A 186 -0.43 3.28 54.10
C LEU A 186 0.02 4.74 54.23
N PRO A 187 0.90 5.26 53.34
CA PRO A 187 1.26 6.66 53.34
C PRO A 187 0.00 7.56 53.29
N PRO A 188 -0.19 8.52 54.21
CA PRO A 188 -1.41 9.33 54.27
C PRO A 188 -1.68 10.13 52.98
N SER A 189 -0.63 10.55 52.28
CA SER A 189 -0.72 11.21 50.97
C SER A 189 -1.29 10.29 49.89
N TRP A 190 -0.88 9.01 49.88
CA TRP A 190 -1.36 8.02 48.92
C TRP A 190 -2.85 7.70 49.15
N VAL A 191 -3.27 7.59 50.42
CA VAL A 191 -4.68 7.38 50.78
C VAL A 191 -5.57 8.54 50.35
N ALA A 192 -5.09 9.78 50.51
CA ALA A 192 -5.84 10.96 50.09
C ALA A 192 -5.97 11.06 48.55
N GLU A 193 -4.98 10.57 47.81
CA GLU A 193 -4.96 10.60 46.35
C GLU A 193 -5.76 9.45 45.71
N PHE A 194 -5.77 8.26 46.33
CA PHE A 194 -6.29 7.02 45.75
C PHE A 194 -7.24 6.23 46.68
N PRO A 195 -8.39 6.80 47.10
CA PRO A 195 -9.28 6.18 48.07
C PRO A 195 -9.96 4.88 47.59
N GLU A 196 -10.24 4.74 46.28
CA GLU A 196 -10.83 3.52 45.72
C GLU A 196 -9.80 2.37 45.67
N GLN A 197 -8.54 2.71 45.37
CA GLN A 197 -7.43 1.78 45.33
C GLN A 197 -7.04 1.33 46.74
N GLU A 198 -7.13 2.23 47.73
CA GLU A 198 -6.99 1.87 49.14
C GLU A 198 -8.00 0.79 49.54
N SER A 199 -9.28 0.98 49.22
CA SER A 199 -10.33 0.01 49.50
C SER A 199 -10.05 -1.37 48.87
N LEU A 200 -9.61 -1.38 47.61
CA LEU A 200 -9.21 -2.61 46.93
C LEU A 200 -7.98 -3.27 47.59
N LEU A 201 -6.94 -2.48 47.89
CA LEU A 201 -5.71 -2.95 48.51
C LEU A 201 -5.96 -3.58 49.89
N ARG A 202 -6.78 -2.94 50.72
CA ARG A 202 -7.18 -3.47 52.04
C ARG A 202 -7.91 -4.80 51.93
N ARG A 203 -8.76 -4.98 50.91
CA ARG A 203 -9.43 -6.27 50.65
C ARG A 203 -8.44 -7.34 50.20
N LEU A 204 -7.53 -7.02 49.27
CA LEU A 204 -6.51 -7.97 48.79
C LEU A 204 -5.57 -8.41 49.91
N MET A 205 -5.18 -7.50 50.80
CA MET A 205 -4.25 -7.77 51.90
C MET A 205 -4.94 -8.09 53.25
N SER A 206 -6.21 -8.53 53.24
CA SER A 206 -6.89 -8.91 54.49
C SER A 206 -6.16 -10.05 55.20
N PRO A 207 -6.00 -10.03 56.53
CA PRO A 207 -5.43 -11.15 57.27
C PRO A 207 -6.20 -12.46 57.09
N SER A 208 -7.52 -12.37 56.91
CA SER A 208 -8.36 -13.55 56.63
C SER A 208 -8.44 -13.81 55.12
N PRO A 209 -8.06 -15.01 54.64
CA PRO A 209 -8.17 -15.38 53.22
C PRO A 209 -9.60 -15.29 52.67
N SER A 210 -10.62 -15.52 53.51
CA SER A 210 -12.04 -15.47 53.13
C SER A 210 -12.50 -14.09 52.65
N ASP A 211 -11.86 -13.04 53.14
CA ASP A 211 -12.29 -11.65 52.89
C ASP A 211 -11.62 -11.07 51.62
N ARG A 212 -10.62 -11.77 51.10
CA ARG A 212 -9.93 -11.41 49.86
C ARG A 212 -10.80 -11.83 48.67
N PRO A 213 -10.97 -11.02 47.61
CA PRO A 213 -11.63 -11.48 46.40
C PRO A 213 -10.80 -12.55 45.67
N SER A 214 -11.44 -13.46 44.95
CA SER A 214 -10.74 -14.30 43.97
C SER A 214 -10.35 -13.49 42.72
N ALA A 215 -9.39 -13.98 41.94
CA ALA A 215 -9.02 -13.31 40.67
C ALA A 215 -10.21 -13.20 39.70
N THR A 216 -11.07 -14.23 39.65
CA THR A 216 -12.29 -14.22 38.83
C THR A 216 -13.33 -13.22 39.33
N GLU A 217 -13.56 -13.14 40.65
CA GLU A 217 -14.45 -12.12 41.24
C GLU A 217 -13.93 -10.72 40.95
N LEU A 218 -12.61 -10.51 41.05
CA LEU A 218 -12.00 -9.22 40.80
C LEU A 218 -12.22 -8.74 39.34
N LEU A 219 -12.12 -9.63 38.36
CA LEU A 219 -12.38 -9.31 36.94
C LEU A 219 -13.86 -9.01 36.62
N GLN A 220 -14.79 -9.34 37.52
CA GLN A 220 -16.23 -9.05 37.36
C GLN A 220 -16.62 -7.67 37.91
N HIS A 221 -15.75 -7.02 38.69
CA HIS A 221 -15.99 -5.69 39.26
C HIS A 221 -15.47 -4.55 38.36
N ALA A 222 -15.74 -3.31 38.76
CA ALA A 222 -15.33 -2.11 38.04
C ALA A 222 -13.80 -1.96 37.90
N PHE A 223 -13.02 -2.61 38.79
CA PHE A 223 -11.56 -2.59 38.79
C PHE A 223 -11.01 -4.01 38.74
N PRO A 224 -10.09 -4.32 37.81
CA PRO A 224 -9.54 -3.43 36.78
C PRO A 224 -10.51 -3.18 35.60
N PRO A 225 -10.56 -1.96 35.02
CA PRO A 225 -11.48 -1.63 33.93
C PRO A 225 -11.25 -2.51 32.69
N ARG A 226 -12.33 -2.80 31.95
CA ARG A 226 -12.22 -3.45 30.62
C ARG A 226 -11.62 -2.44 29.64
N MET A 227 -10.58 -2.84 28.92
CA MET A 227 -9.91 -1.95 27.98
C MET A 227 -10.71 -1.82 26.68
N GLU A 228 -10.73 -0.62 26.08
CA GLU A 228 -11.46 -0.30 24.84
C GLU A 228 -11.13 -1.24 23.67
N SER A 229 -9.90 -1.78 23.64
CA SER A 229 -9.47 -2.76 22.62
C SER A 229 -10.28 -4.06 22.66
N GLU A 230 -10.68 -4.54 23.83
CA GLU A 230 -11.48 -5.76 23.97
C GLU A 230 -12.94 -5.54 23.57
N LEU A 231 -13.48 -4.35 23.79
CA LEU A 231 -14.82 -3.98 23.33
C LEU A 231 -14.86 -3.92 21.79
N LEU A 232 -13.85 -3.31 21.18
CA LEU A 232 -13.69 -3.28 19.73
C LEU A 232 -13.60 -4.69 19.14
N ASP A 233 -12.78 -5.56 19.73
CA ASP A 233 -12.64 -6.95 19.28
C ASP A 233 -13.94 -7.75 19.43
N ASN A 234 -14.73 -7.51 20.48
CA ASN A 234 -16.03 -8.14 20.67
C ASN A 234 -17.08 -7.63 19.68
N ILE A 235 -17.09 -6.32 19.36
CA ILE A 235 -17.94 -5.75 18.30
C ILE A 235 -17.58 -6.39 16.95
N LEU A 236 -16.28 -6.46 16.62
CA LEU A 236 -15.79 -7.08 15.39
C LEU A 236 -16.14 -8.58 15.31
N ARG A 237 -16.06 -9.32 16.42
CA ARG A 237 -16.49 -10.73 16.49
C ARG A 237 -17.99 -10.89 16.28
N THR A 238 -18.80 -10.00 16.87
CA THR A 238 -20.27 -10.00 16.72
C THR A 238 -20.68 -9.70 15.26
N MET A 239 -19.94 -8.80 14.58
CA MET A 239 -20.11 -8.51 13.14
C MET A 239 -19.73 -9.68 12.22
N GLN A 240 -18.82 -10.57 12.65
CA GLN A 240 -18.38 -11.72 11.85
C GLN A 240 -19.27 -12.98 12.02
N THR A 241 -20.03 -13.07 13.11
CA THR A 241 -20.68 -14.34 13.53
C THR A 241 -22.21 -14.30 13.56
N SER A 242 -22.85 -13.14 13.54
CA SER A 242 -24.31 -13.04 13.64
C SER A 242 -25.01 -12.89 12.29
N GLU A 243 -26.08 -13.64 12.06
CA GLU A 243 -27.07 -13.40 10.99
C GLU A 243 -27.88 -12.11 11.24
N ASP A 244 -27.70 -11.47 12.40
CA ASP A 244 -28.43 -10.29 12.85
C ASP A 244 -27.80 -9.00 12.27
N ARG A 245 -28.25 -8.60 11.08
CA ARG A 245 -27.88 -7.35 10.41
C ARG A 245 -28.11 -6.09 11.26
N SER A 246 -28.96 -6.13 12.28
CA SER A 246 -29.38 -4.94 13.02
C SER A 246 -28.22 -4.25 13.77
N THR A 247 -27.26 -5.01 14.30
CA THR A 247 -26.08 -4.45 14.98
C THR A 247 -25.09 -3.87 13.98
N TYR A 248 -24.91 -4.55 12.86
CA TYR A 248 -24.08 -4.09 11.76
C TYR A 248 -24.62 -2.77 11.16
N GLU A 249 -25.93 -2.70 10.88
CA GLU A 249 -26.61 -1.50 10.38
C GLU A 249 -26.48 -0.32 11.34
N LYS A 250 -26.64 -0.54 12.66
CA LYS A 250 -26.43 0.52 13.67
C LYS A 250 -25.01 1.09 13.65
N VAL A 251 -24.00 0.23 13.50
CA VAL A 251 -22.59 0.66 13.41
C VAL A 251 -22.33 1.42 12.10
N VAL A 252 -22.82 0.91 10.97
CA VAL A 252 -22.69 1.58 9.67
C VAL A 252 -23.36 2.96 9.72
N ASN A 253 -24.58 3.05 10.25
CA ASN A 253 -25.29 4.32 10.40
C ASN A 253 -24.53 5.31 11.31
N ALA A 254 -23.92 4.84 12.40
CA ALA A 254 -23.08 5.69 13.25
C ALA A 254 -21.79 6.16 12.56
N ILE A 255 -21.21 5.37 11.65
CA ILE A 255 -20.03 5.78 10.86
C ILE A 255 -20.38 6.91 9.88
N PHE A 256 -21.58 6.88 9.30
CA PHE A 256 -22.07 7.85 8.32
C PHE A 256 -22.92 8.99 8.91
N ASP A 257 -22.96 9.11 10.25
CA ASP A 257 -23.69 10.18 10.93
C ASP A 257 -23.00 11.54 10.67
N GLU A 258 -23.69 12.43 9.94
CA GLU A 258 -23.17 13.74 9.53
C GLU A 258 -22.91 14.67 10.74
N ASP A 259 -23.67 14.53 11.83
CA ASP A 259 -23.49 15.34 13.03
C ASP A 259 -22.15 15.03 13.72
N MET A 260 -21.70 13.77 13.66
CA MET A 260 -20.38 13.33 14.14
C MET A 260 -19.22 13.86 13.27
N LEU A 261 -19.44 14.03 11.96
CA LEU A 261 -18.43 14.58 11.04
C LEU A 261 -18.24 16.08 11.24
N SER A 262 -19.35 16.83 11.43
CA SER A 262 -19.32 18.27 11.72
C SER A 262 -18.50 18.61 12.98
N ILE A 263 -18.61 17.79 14.03
CA ILE A 263 -17.83 17.95 15.27
C ILE A 263 -16.33 17.73 15.04
N LYS A 264 -15.93 16.81 14.14
CA LYS A 264 -14.51 16.57 13.80
C LYS A 264 -13.89 17.72 13.01
N ASP A 265 -14.65 18.36 12.12
CA ASP A 265 -14.17 19.51 11.37
C ASP A 265 -13.94 20.72 12.29
N LEU A 266 -14.80 20.94 13.28
CA LEU A 266 -14.63 22.01 14.28
C LEU A 266 -13.32 21.86 15.09
N HIS A 267 -12.94 20.63 15.44
CA HIS A 267 -11.70 20.35 16.17
C HIS A 267 -10.44 20.42 15.29
N ARG A 268 -10.52 20.08 13.99
CA ARG A 268 -9.38 20.19 13.05
C ARG A 268 -9.04 21.65 12.69
N HIS A 269 -10.03 22.54 12.66
CA HIS A 269 -9.82 23.94 12.30
C HIS A 269 -9.22 24.82 13.40
N ALA A 270 -9.07 24.31 14.64
CA ALA A 270 -8.49 25.07 15.75
C ALA A 270 -6.94 25.17 15.74
N GLY A 271 -6.24 24.45 14.85
CA GLY A 271 -4.77 24.31 14.91
C GLY A 271 -3.98 24.44 13.61
N ARG A 272 -4.60 24.76 12.46
CA ARG A 272 -3.88 24.98 11.19
C ARG A 272 -3.96 26.45 10.73
N PRO A 273 -2.83 27.12 10.46
CA PRO A 273 -2.84 28.38 9.72
C PRO A 273 -3.44 28.12 8.33
N ARG A 274 -4.45 28.89 7.95
CA ARG A 274 -5.05 28.83 6.61
C ARG A 274 -4.01 29.25 5.59
N LEU A 275 -3.54 28.32 4.77
CA LEU A 275 -2.86 28.63 3.52
C LEU A 275 -3.96 28.92 2.48
N ALA A 276 -3.88 30.07 1.82
CA ALA A 276 -4.77 30.43 0.74
C ALA A 276 -4.60 29.42 -0.42
N GLY A 277 -5.63 28.62 -0.68
CA GLY A 277 -5.63 27.58 -1.72
C GLY A 277 -6.57 26.40 -1.45
N ASP A 278 -7.03 26.21 -0.21
CA ASP A 278 -7.79 25.02 0.23
C ASP A 278 -9.31 25.06 -0.05
N GLU A 279 -9.83 26.04 -0.82
CA GLU A 279 -11.28 26.22 -1.04
C GLU A 279 -11.81 25.75 -2.41
N THR A 280 -11.00 25.22 -3.31
CA THR A 280 -11.50 24.77 -4.62
C THR A 280 -11.46 23.25 -4.77
N SER A 281 -12.63 22.64 -4.98
CA SER A 281 -12.77 21.26 -5.48
C SER A 281 -12.20 21.04 -6.89
N ILE A 282 -11.58 22.07 -7.47
CA ILE A 282 -10.90 22.09 -8.76
C ILE A 282 -9.46 21.64 -8.54
N GLN A 283 -9.13 20.46 -9.07
CA GLN A 283 -7.85 19.79 -8.80
C GLN A 283 -6.70 20.26 -9.71
N TYR A 284 -7.01 20.84 -10.86
CA TYR A 284 -6.04 21.22 -11.89
C TYR A 284 -6.35 22.59 -12.45
N THR A 285 -5.34 23.28 -12.98
CA THR A 285 -5.56 24.54 -13.69
C THR A 285 -6.25 24.31 -15.04
N ASP A 286 -6.82 25.34 -15.64
CA ASP A 286 -7.46 25.24 -16.97
C ASP A 286 -6.48 24.71 -18.03
N LEU A 287 -5.23 25.19 -18.01
CA LEU A 287 -4.16 24.75 -18.90
C LEU A 287 -3.82 23.26 -18.72
N ASP A 288 -3.76 22.78 -17.48
CA ASP A 288 -3.51 21.35 -17.19
C ASP A 288 -4.65 20.46 -17.71
N THR A 289 -5.88 20.97 -17.68
CA THR A 289 -7.08 20.26 -18.16
C THR A 289 -7.07 20.16 -19.69
N GLU A 290 -6.71 21.24 -20.40
CA GLU A 290 -6.56 21.22 -21.86
C GLU A 290 -5.48 20.22 -22.33
N VAL A 291 -4.33 20.20 -21.66
CA VAL A 291 -3.26 19.23 -21.98
C VAL A 291 -3.73 17.80 -21.74
N ARG A 292 -4.45 17.55 -20.64
CA ARG A 292 -5.02 16.24 -20.33
C ARG A 292 -6.00 15.79 -21.41
N ASP A 293 -6.91 16.67 -21.83
CA ASP A 293 -7.88 16.39 -22.90
C ASP A 293 -7.19 16.11 -24.23
N TYR A 294 -6.17 16.89 -24.57
CA TYR A 294 -5.36 16.67 -25.77
C TYR A 294 -4.67 15.30 -25.76
N VAL A 295 -4.03 14.92 -24.65
CA VAL A 295 -3.37 13.61 -24.51
C VAL A 295 -4.38 12.47 -24.64
N VAL A 296 -5.55 12.59 -24.01
CA VAL A 296 -6.63 11.59 -24.10
C VAL A 296 -7.14 11.45 -25.53
N GLU A 297 -7.37 12.57 -26.23
CA GLU A 297 -7.88 12.56 -27.60
C GLU A 297 -6.88 11.92 -28.57
N VAL A 298 -5.61 12.34 -28.53
CA VAL A 298 -4.56 11.76 -29.37
C VAL A 298 -4.40 10.26 -29.13
N THR A 299 -4.34 9.85 -27.85
CA THR A 299 -4.26 8.43 -27.46
C THR A 299 -5.45 7.65 -28.03
N ARG A 300 -6.67 8.19 -27.90
CA ARG A 300 -7.90 7.58 -28.44
C ARG A 300 -7.86 7.43 -29.96
N GLU A 301 -7.40 8.44 -30.69
CA GLU A 301 -7.32 8.38 -32.14
C GLU A 301 -6.29 7.36 -32.63
N VAL A 302 -5.13 7.24 -31.96
CA VAL A 302 -4.15 6.19 -32.29
C VAL A 302 -4.73 4.80 -32.00
N PHE A 303 -5.43 4.59 -30.88
CA PHE A 303 -6.09 3.31 -30.62
C PHE A 303 -7.12 2.94 -31.70
N LYS A 304 -7.93 3.90 -32.15
CA LYS A 304 -8.87 3.70 -33.25
C LYS A 304 -8.17 3.42 -34.57
N GLN A 305 -7.05 4.08 -34.87
CA GLN A 305 -6.23 3.83 -36.05
C GLN A 305 -5.74 2.37 -36.09
N HIS A 306 -5.41 1.82 -34.93
CA HIS A 306 -5.08 0.40 -34.75
C HIS A 306 -6.29 -0.53 -34.65
N CYS A 307 -7.49 -0.04 -35.02
CA CYS A 307 -8.75 -0.78 -35.08
C CYS A 307 -9.23 -1.35 -33.74
N ALA A 308 -8.83 -0.76 -32.62
CA ALA A 308 -9.36 -1.12 -31.30
C ALA A 308 -10.75 -0.53 -31.07
N LYS A 309 -11.63 -1.31 -30.46
CA LYS A 309 -12.96 -0.85 -30.04
C LYS A 309 -12.92 -0.31 -28.62
N HIS A 310 -13.63 0.78 -28.36
CA HIS A 310 -13.82 1.28 -27.00
C HIS A 310 -14.64 0.27 -26.20
N LEU A 311 -14.17 -0.06 -24.99
CA LEU A 311 -14.92 -0.91 -24.06
C LEU A 311 -14.83 -0.31 -22.66
N GLU A 312 -15.87 0.45 -22.31
CA GLU A 312 -15.97 1.18 -21.05
C GLU A 312 -16.03 0.23 -19.85
N ILE A 313 -15.24 0.55 -18.82
CA ILE A 313 -15.16 -0.24 -17.59
C ILE A 313 -15.73 0.56 -16.41
N VAL A 314 -16.60 -0.08 -15.64
CA VAL A 314 -17.16 0.51 -14.42
C VAL A 314 -16.05 0.70 -13.37
N PRO A 315 -15.83 1.93 -12.86
CA PRO A 315 -14.71 2.21 -11.94
C PRO A 315 -14.83 1.57 -10.55
N MET A 316 -16.03 1.13 -10.17
CA MET A 316 -16.38 0.54 -8.88
C MET A 316 -17.00 -0.84 -9.07
N ARG A 317 -16.68 -1.78 -8.18
CA ARG A 317 -17.24 -3.14 -8.19
C ARG A 317 -17.53 -3.65 -6.79
N LEU A 318 -18.45 -4.61 -6.66
CA LEU A 318 -18.69 -5.33 -5.42
C LEU A 318 -17.54 -6.29 -5.12
N LEU A 319 -17.16 -6.43 -3.86
CA LEU A 319 -15.99 -7.22 -3.45
C LEU A 319 -16.18 -8.74 -3.66
N ASP A 320 -17.41 -9.23 -3.72
CA ASP A 320 -17.73 -10.66 -3.74
C ASP A 320 -17.67 -11.30 -5.15
N ASP A 321 -17.49 -10.50 -6.21
CA ASP A 321 -17.62 -10.97 -7.60
C ASP A 321 -16.36 -11.69 -8.15
N PHE A 322 -15.20 -11.65 -7.46
CA PHE A 322 -13.93 -12.14 -8.02
C PHE A 322 -12.98 -12.82 -7.02
N PRO A 323 -12.12 -13.76 -7.49
CA PRO A 323 -11.06 -14.33 -6.66
C PRO A 323 -10.14 -13.21 -6.16
N GLN A 324 -9.98 -13.14 -4.84
CA GLN A 324 -9.18 -12.12 -4.18
C GLN A 324 -7.69 -12.33 -4.52
N PHE A 325 -7.21 -11.62 -5.53
CA PHE A 325 -5.78 -11.36 -5.63
C PHE A 325 -5.45 -10.40 -4.49
N ASN A 326 -4.67 -10.87 -3.50
CA ASN A 326 -4.27 -10.10 -2.32
C ASN A 326 -3.44 -8.86 -2.75
N ARG A 327 -4.14 -7.80 -3.14
CA ARG A 327 -3.58 -6.57 -3.69
C ARG A 327 -4.03 -5.42 -2.79
N ASN A 328 -3.13 -4.46 -2.61
CA ASN A 328 -3.38 -3.24 -1.85
C ASN A 328 -4.36 -2.33 -2.63
N THR A 329 -5.67 -2.59 -2.51
CA THR A 329 -6.75 -1.88 -3.22
C THR A 329 -7.51 -0.93 -2.31
N VAL A 330 -8.25 0.01 -2.91
CA VAL A 330 -9.11 0.93 -2.17
C VAL A 330 -10.46 0.26 -1.97
N LYS A 331 -10.85 0.12 -0.71
CA LYS A 331 -12.15 -0.44 -0.31
C LYS A 331 -13.01 0.67 0.24
N LEU A 332 -14.22 0.77 -0.27
CA LEU A 332 -15.23 1.73 0.16
C LEU A 332 -16.36 0.96 0.85
N LEU A 333 -16.96 1.57 1.85
CA LEU A 333 -18.16 1.06 2.50
C LEU A 333 -19.34 1.91 2.04
N THR A 334 -20.42 1.29 1.59
CA THR A 334 -21.66 2.00 1.26
C THR A 334 -22.51 2.20 2.51
N HIS A 335 -23.47 3.14 2.46
CA HIS A 335 -24.46 3.31 3.52
C HIS A 335 -25.27 2.01 3.76
N GLY A 336 -25.48 1.21 2.71
CA GLY A 336 -26.21 -0.06 2.79
C GLY A 336 -25.39 -1.20 3.39
N GLY A 337 -24.11 -0.96 3.74
CA GLY A 337 -23.23 -1.98 4.30
C GLY A 337 -22.40 -2.76 3.27
N ASP A 338 -22.65 -2.56 1.98
CA ASP A 338 -21.89 -3.25 0.96
C ASP A 338 -20.47 -2.71 0.86
N LYS A 339 -19.52 -3.61 0.64
CA LYS A 339 -18.11 -3.26 0.41
C LYS A 339 -17.85 -3.18 -1.08
N LEU A 340 -17.48 -1.98 -1.53
CA LEU A 340 -17.05 -1.73 -2.90
C LEU A 340 -15.53 -1.69 -2.98
N GLU A 341 -15.00 -2.02 -4.15
CA GLU A 341 -13.60 -1.89 -4.50
C GLU A 341 -13.47 -0.95 -5.70
N LEU A 342 -12.58 0.04 -5.60
CA LEU A 342 -12.21 0.86 -6.76
C LEU A 342 -11.23 0.11 -7.64
N CYS A 343 -11.41 0.23 -8.96
CA CYS A 343 -10.52 -0.39 -9.94
C CYS A 343 -9.08 0.11 -9.76
N ARG A 344 -8.20 -0.80 -9.34
CA ARG A 344 -6.76 -0.59 -9.30
C ARG A 344 -6.13 -0.67 -10.70
N GLU A 345 -6.75 -1.42 -11.61
CA GLU A 345 -6.33 -1.61 -12.99
C GLU A 345 -7.55 -1.89 -13.89
N LEU A 346 -7.40 -1.66 -15.19
CA LEU A 346 -8.48 -1.82 -16.18
C LEU A 346 -8.47 -3.21 -16.84
N ARG A 347 -7.42 -4.01 -16.67
CA ARG A 347 -7.29 -5.32 -17.34
C ARG A 347 -8.12 -6.43 -16.71
N LEU A 348 -8.22 -6.50 -15.38
CA LEU A 348 -8.98 -7.55 -14.69
C LEU A 348 -10.49 -7.53 -15.02
N PRO A 349 -11.19 -6.37 -15.00
CA PRO A 349 -12.58 -6.31 -15.44
C PRO A 349 -12.75 -6.72 -16.90
N PHE A 350 -11.82 -6.32 -17.77
CA PHE A 350 -11.83 -6.71 -19.18
C PHE A 350 -11.70 -8.23 -19.37
N VAL A 351 -10.76 -8.88 -18.68
CA VAL A 351 -10.60 -10.34 -18.74
C VAL A 351 -11.89 -11.07 -18.33
N SER A 352 -12.56 -10.55 -17.30
CA SER A 352 -13.83 -11.10 -16.82
C SER A 352 -14.95 -10.98 -17.86
N TRP A 353 -14.99 -9.85 -18.57
CA TRP A 353 -15.88 -9.65 -19.71
C TRP A 353 -15.56 -10.61 -20.87
N VAL A 354 -14.28 -10.82 -21.19
CA VAL A 354 -13.84 -11.77 -22.23
C VAL A 354 -14.31 -13.20 -21.93
N ILE A 355 -14.17 -13.64 -20.67
CA ILE A 355 -14.56 -14.97 -20.21
C ILE A 355 -16.08 -15.13 -20.26
N SER A 356 -16.84 -14.21 -19.67
CA SER A 356 -18.31 -14.26 -19.67
C SER A 356 -18.92 -14.27 -21.08
N HIS A 357 -18.26 -13.62 -22.04
CA HIS A 357 -18.73 -13.55 -23.43
C HIS A 357 -18.03 -14.54 -24.38
N GLN A 358 -17.15 -15.40 -23.85
CA GLN A 358 -16.41 -16.44 -24.59
C GLN A 358 -15.75 -15.91 -25.87
N LYS A 359 -15.12 -14.72 -25.79
CA LYS A 359 -14.48 -14.09 -26.96
C LYS A 359 -13.19 -14.84 -27.33
N SER A 360 -13.07 -15.26 -28.58
CA SER A 360 -11.84 -15.90 -29.12
C SER A 360 -10.90 -14.91 -29.83
N SER A 361 -11.43 -13.79 -30.32
CA SER A 361 -10.66 -12.69 -30.89
C SER A 361 -11.35 -11.36 -30.63
N PHE A 362 -10.59 -10.39 -30.14
CA PHE A 362 -11.10 -9.05 -29.86
C PHE A 362 -9.93 -8.07 -29.69
N LYS A 363 -10.11 -6.81 -30.08
CA LYS A 363 -9.14 -5.74 -29.82
C LYS A 363 -9.86 -4.57 -29.19
N ARG A 364 -9.38 -4.15 -28.01
CA ARG A 364 -10.03 -3.11 -27.21
C ARG A 364 -9.08 -2.01 -26.81
N TYR A 365 -9.66 -0.85 -26.50
CA TYR A 365 -8.99 0.17 -25.71
C TYR A 365 -9.93 0.70 -24.62
N GLU A 366 -9.33 1.22 -23.55
CA GLU A 366 -10.02 1.96 -22.50
C GLU A 366 -9.12 3.07 -21.96
N ILE A 367 -9.68 4.25 -21.71
CA ILE A 367 -8.96 5.35 -21.05
C ILE A 367 -9.77 5.76 -19.83
N SER A 368 -9.26 5.48 -18.64
CA SER A 368 -9.99 5.76 -17.39
C SER A 368 -9.04 5.96 -16.21
N CYS A 369 -9.58 6.45 -15.10
CA CYS A 369 -8.83 6.65 -13.87
C CYS A 369 -8.73 5.35 -13.06
N VAL A 370 -7.53 5.03 -12.59
CA VAL A 370 -7.27 3.93 -11.66
C VAL A 370 -6.87 4.45 -10.29
N TYR A 371 -7.20 3.69 -9.25
CA TYR A 371 -7.08 4.13 -7.86
C TYR A 371 -6.12 3.27 -7.06
N ARG A 372 -5.24 3.92 -6.30
CA ARG A 372 -4.29 3.25 -5.40
C ARG A 372 -4.48 3.77 -3.98
N ARG A 373 -4.36 2.86 -3.01
CA ARG A 373 -4.44 3.21 -1.59
C ARG A 373 -3.30 4.16 -1.23
N ALA A 374 -3.65 5.30 -0.61
CA ALA A 374 -2.67 6.22 -0.05
C ALA A 374 -2.12 5.71 1.29
N ILE A 375 -0.98 6.26 1.71
CA ILE A 375 -0.38 5.98 3.02
C ILE A 375 -1.04 6.90 4.06
N GLY A 376 -1.44 6.36 5.21
CA GLY A 376 -2.06 7.13 6.30
C GLY A 376 -3.52 7.51 6.04
N HIS A 377 -3.91 8.74 6.41
CA HIS A 377 -5.29 9.25 6.37
C HIS A 377 -5.60 10.12 5.13
N SER A 378 -4.84 9.97 4.05
CA SER A 378 -5.03 10.74 2.82
C SER A 378 -6.05 10.09 1.88
N PRO A 379 -6.73 10.87 1.00
CA PRO A 379 -7.60 10.31 -0.02
C PRO A 379 -6.82 9.39 -0.99
N PRO A 380 -7.49 8.46 -1.68
CA PRO A 380 -6.84 7.59 -2.66
C PRO A 380 -6.10 8.36 -3.75
N ASN A 381 -4.95 7.83 -4.16
CA ASN A 381 -4.23 8.38 -5.30
C ASN A 381 -4.94 7.96 -6.60
N ARG A 382 -5.21 8.93 -7.47
CA ARG A 382 -5.85 8.74 -8.78
C ARG A 382 -4.83 8.92 -9.89
N TYR A 383 -4.81 8.00 -10.85
CA TYR A 383 -3.91 8.06 -12.02
C TYR A 383 -4.71 7.82 -13.30
N LEU A 384 -4.49 8.63 -14.34
CA LEU A 384 -5.04 8.34 -15.66
C LEU A 384 -4.25 7.23 -16.35
N GLN A 385 -4.96 6.21 -16.81
CA GLN A 385 -4.39 5.05 -17.50
C GLN A 385 -5.09 4.83 -18.84
N GLY A 386 -4.31 4.51 -19.87
CA GLY A 386 -4.82 4.08 -21.17
C GLY A 386 -4.42 2.63 -21.44
N ASP A 387 -5.38 1.72 -21.50
CA ASP A 387 -5.14 0.31 -21.79
C ASP A 387 -5.50 -0.02 -23.23
N PHE A 388 -4.68 -0.87 -23.86
CA PHE A 388 -4.97 -1.50 -25.14
C PHE A 388 -4.67 -2.99 -25.04
N ASP A 389 -5.61 -3.82 -25.49
CA ASP A 389 -5.48 -5.27 -25.39
C ASP A 389 -5.97 -5.97 -26.65
N VAL A 390 -5.29 -7.06 -26.98
CA VAL A 390 -5.59 -7.97 -28.09
C VAL A 390 -5.82 -9.37 -27.52
N ILE A 391 -7.00 -9.91 -27.81
CA ILE A 391 -7.40 -11.30 -27.55
C ILE A 391 -7.26 -12.09 -28.84
N GLY A 392 -6.67 -13.28 -28.75
CA GLY A 392 -6.29 -14.15 -29.85
C GLY A 392 -4.97 -13.74 -30.51
N GLY A 393 -4.61 -14.44 -31.59
CA GLY A 393 -3.41 -14.17 -32.38
C GLY A 393 -2.16 -14.94 -31.95
N ALA A 394 -1.09 -14.81 -32.75
CA ALA A 394 0.16 -15.53 -32.57
C ALA A 394 1.14 -14.75 -31.67
N SER A 395 1.88 -15.50 -30.85
CA SER A 395 2.99 -14.99 -30.02
C SER A 395 4.06 -14.29 -30.87
N ALA A 396 4.76 -13.35 -30.25
CA ALA A 396 5.62 -12.33 -30.83
C ALA A 396 4.94 -11.31 -31.78
N LEU A 397 3.99 -11.72 -32.63
CA LEU A 397 3.34 -10.80 -33.59
C LEU A 397 2.38 -9.83 -32.90
N THR A 398 1.51 -10.35 -32.04
CA THR A 398 0.55 -9.50 -31.30
C THR A 398 1.24 -8.59 -30.29
N GLU A 399 2.36 -9.05 -29.72
CA GLU A 399 3.24 -8.31 -28.83
C GLU A 399 3.92 -7.17 -29.56
N ALA A 400 4.41 -7.44 -30.78
CA ALA A 400 4.91 -6.38 -31.65
C ALA A 400 3.82 -5.32 -31.84
N GLU A 401 2.59 -5.72 -32.19
CA GLU A 401 1.47 -4.79 -32.46
C GLU A 401 1.20 -3.88 -31.27
N VAL A 402 1.13 -4.47 -30.08
CA VAL A 402 0.93 -3.74 -28.83
C VAL A 402 2.07 -2.75 -28.54
N ILE A 403 3.33 -3.13 -28.80
CA ILE A 403 4.48 -2.22 -28.69
C ILE A 403 4.39 -1.11 -29.74
N LYS A 404 3.98 -1.42 -30.98
CA LYS A 404 3.81 -0.43 -32.05
C LYS A 404 2.76 0.61 -31.71
N VAL A 405 1.59 0.18 -31.22
CA VAL A 405 0.54 1.08 -30.72
C VAL A 405 1.10 1.99 -29.63
N THR A 406 1.82 1.43 -28.67
CA THR A 406 2.45 2.18 -27.57
C THR A 406 3.41 3.24 -28.10
N MET A 407 4.28 2.87 -29.04
CA MET A 407 5.25 3.80 -29.62
C MET A 407 4.62 4.84 -30.54
N ASP A 408 3.53 4.52 -31.26
CA ASP A 408 2.80 5.48 -32.08
C ASP A 408 2.14 6.57 -31.23
N ILE A 409 1.70 6.24 -30.01
CA ILE A 409 1.19 7.23 -29.04
C ILE A 409 2.34 8.06 -28.49
N ILE A 410 3.39 7.42 -27.99
CA ILE A 410 4.56 8.10 -27.38
C ILE A 410 5.21 9.07 -28.38
N ALA A 411 5.32 8.68 -29.65
CA ALA A 411 5.91 9.52 -30.70
C ALA A 411 5.12 10.81 -31.01
N GLN A 412 3.87 10.94 -30.53
CA GLN A 412 3.11 12.20 -30.63
C GLN A 412 3.53 13.24 -29.59
N PHE A 413 4.15 12.80 -28.50
CA PHE A 413 4.49 13.66 -27.35
C PHE A 413 6.00 13.77 -27.12
N PHE A 414 6.76 12.76 -27.51
CA PHE A 414 8.19 12.65 -27.29
C PHE A 414 8.90 12.27 -28.58
N ASN A 415 10.19 12.57 -28.67
CA ASN A 415 11.02 12.04 -29.74
C ASN A 415 11.15 10.52 -29.58
N ALA A 416 11.02 9.75 -30.66
CA ALA A 416 11.19 8.29 -30.59
C ALA A 416 12.59 7.88 -30.09
N ASP A 417 13.62 8.68 -30.36
CA ASP A 417 15.00 8.45 -29.88
C ASP A 417 15.16 8.78 -28.37
N SER A 418 14.15 9.37 -27.71
CA SER A 418 14.16 9.67 -26.28
C SER A 418 13.51 8.57 -25.43
N CYS A 419 13.20 7.40 -25.99
CA CYS A 419 12.53 6.31 -25.28
C CYS A 419 13.30 4.99 -25.39
N ASP A 420 13.49 4.30 -24.26
CA ASP A 420 14.08 2.96 -24.20
C ASP A 420 12.97 1.90 -24.01
N ILE A 421 12.98 0.85 -24.83
CA ILE A 421 12.09 -0.32 -24.73
C ILE A 421 12.87 -1.46 -24.09
N HIS A 422 12.49 -1.86 -22.90
CA HIS A 422 13.07 -3.00 -22.20
C HIS A 422 12.18 -4.23 -22.37
N LEU A 423 12.77 -5.33 -22.84
CA LEU A 423 12.11 -6.60 -23.10
C LEU A 423 12.65 -7.69 -22.17
N ASN A 424 11.77 -8.59 -21.73
CA ASN A 424 12.16 -9.82 -21.06
C ASN A 424 11.07 -10.91 -21.21
N HIS A 425 11.35 -12.12 -20.71
CA HIS A 425 10.43 -13.26 -20.72
C HIS A 425 10.52 -14.00 -19.39
N VAL A 426 9.41 -14.49 -18.83
CA VAL A 426 9.45 -15.11 -17.49
C VAL A 426 10.22 -16.43 -17.48
N ASP A 427 10.00 -17.32 -18.46
CA ASP A 427 10.81 -18.55 -18.56
C ASP A 427 12.33 -18.27 -18.65
N LEU A 428 12.71 -17.21 -19.38
CA LEU A 428 14.11 -16.77 -19.46
C LEU A 428 14.60 -16.27 -18.09
N LEU A 429 13.80 -15.46 -17.40
CA LEU A 429 14.09 -14.96 -16.07
C LEU A 429 14.24 -16.09 -15.04
N ASP A 430 13.37 -17.11 -15.10
CA ASP A 430 13.45 -18.31 -14.24
C ASP A 430 14.69 -19.17 -14.52
N ALA A 431 15.07 -19.33 -15.79
CA ALA A 431 16.31 -19.98 -16.17
C ALA A 431 17.52 -19.22 -15.63
N ILE A 432 17.51 -17.89 -15.70
CA ILE A 432 18.55 -17.02 -15.15
C ILE A 432 18.62 -17.13 -13.62
N TRP A 433 17.48 -17.06 -12.92
CA TRP A 433 17.46 -17.22 -11.45
C TRP A 433 18.06 -18.55 -11.01
N SER A 434 17.75 -19.61 -11.75
CA SER A 434 18.26 -20.95 -11.51
C SER A 434 19.77 -21.04 -11.80
N TRP A 435 20.24 -20.44 -12.89
CA TRP A 435 21.66 -20.35 -13.24
C TRP A 435 22.49 -19.57 -12.21
N ILE A 436 21.94 -18.46 -11.69
CA ILE A 436 22.55 -17.66 -10.62
C ILE A 436 22.53 -18.43 -9.29
N GLY A 437 21.55 -19.30 -9.06
CA GLY A 437 21.35 -20.02 -7.81
C GLY A 437 20.57 -19.22 -6.76
N VAL A 438 19.65 -18.35 -7.19
CA VAL A 438 18.73 -17.65 -6.28
C VAL A 438 17.59 -18.59 -5.91
N LYS A 439 17.52 -18.94 -4.62
CA LYS A 439 16.46 -19.79 -4.07
C LYS A 439 15.09 -19.12 -4.22
N ALA A 440 14.05 -19.93 -4.43
CA ALA A 440 12.68 -19.46 -4.66
C ALA A 440 12.18 -18.50 -3.56
N GLU A 441 12.51 -18.79 -2.29
CA GLU A 441 12.15 -17.97 -1.12
C GLU A 441 12.69 -16.53 -1.16
N HIS A 442 13.78 -16.28 -1.90
CA HIS A 442 14.40 -14.96 -2.01
C HIS A 442 14.03 -14.23 -3.31
N ARG A 443 13.49 -14.92 -4.33
CA ARG A 443 13.28 -14.35 -5.68
C ARG A 443 12.44 -13.08 -5.67
N GLN A 444 11.36 -13.05 -4.89
CA GLN A 444 10.49 -11.87 -4.82
C GLN A 444 11.22 -10.64 -4.26
N LYS A 445 11.92 -10.80 -3.12
CA LYS A 445 12.66 -9.69 -2.50
C LYS A 445 13.81 -9.20 -3.39
N VAL A 446 14.48 -10.12 -4.10
CA VAL A 446 15.51 -9.74 -5.06
C VAL A 446 14.90 -8.98 -6.23
N ALA A 447 13.76 -9.42 -6.76
CA ALA A 447 13.04 -8.73 -7.83
C ALA A 447 12.63 -7.30 -7.41
N GLU A 448 12.12 -7.12 -6.19
CA GLU A 448 11.78 -5.80 -5.63
C GLU A 448 12.99 -4.85 -5.59
N LEU A 449 14.17 -5.36 -5.20
CA LEU A 449 15.39 -4.56 -5.21
C LEU A 449 15.87 -4.22 -6.63
N LEU A 450 15.74 -5.15 -7.58
CA LEU A 450 16.15 -4.94 -8.96
C LEU A 450 15.24 -3.96 -9.72
N LEU A 451 13.96 -3.86 -9.36
CA LEU A 451 13.04 -2.86 -9.91
C LEU A 451 13.56 -1.43 -9.73
N MET A 452 14.37 -1.16 -8.70
CA MET A 452 15.00 0.15 -8.49
C MET A 452 16.03 0.54 -9.58
N MET A 453 16.43 -0.40 -10.44
CA MET A 453 17.26 -0.15 -11.62
C MET A 453 16.48 -0.29 -12.93
N GLY A 454 15.20 -0.63 -12.90
CA GLY A 454 14.41 -0.97 -14.09
C GLY A 454 14.36 0.18 -15.11
N SER A 455 14.28 1.42 -14.63
CA SER A 455 14.27 2.62 -15.46
C SER A 455 15.63 3.03 -16.01
N LEU A 456 16.70 2.34 -15.62
CA LEU A 456 18.06 2.68 -16.03
C LEU A 456 18.48 1.79 -17.21
N ARG A 457 18.93 2.44 -18.29
CA ARG A 457 19.44 1.76 -19.47
C ARG A 457 20.49 0.70 -19.09
N PRO A 458 20.40 -0.52 -19.63
CA PRO A 458 21.43 -1.53 -19.45
C PRO A 458 22.82 -0.99 -19.78
N GLN A 459 23.81 -1.33 -18.94
CA GLN A 459 25.22 -0.94 -19.07
C GLN A 459 25.57 0.54 -18.83
N SER A 460 24.59 1.40 -18.49
CA SER A 460 24.84 2.82 -18.21
C SER A 460 25.67 3.05 -16.93
N SER A 461 26.29 4.22 -16.82
CA SER A 461 27.03 4.65 -15.61
C SER A 461 26.13 4.70 -14.38
N GLU A 462 24.90 5.18 -14.54
CA GLU A 462 23.91 5.36 -13.48
C GLU A 462 23.49 4.01 -12.93
N ARG A 463 23.27 3.02 -13.81
CA ARG A 463 22.95 1.64 -13.40
C ARG A 463 24.09 1.01 -12.61
N LYS A 464 25.35 1.23 -13.01
CA LYS A 464 26.52 0.77 -12.27
C LYS A 464 26.61 1.41 -10.88
N SER A 465 26.30 2.70 -10.76
CA SER A 465 26.25 3.41 -9.47
C SER A 465 25.12 2.88 -8.57
N LYS A 466 23.92 2.68 -9.10
CA LYS A 466 22.76 2.13 -8.35
C LYS A 466 23.02 0.70 -7.88
N TRP A 467 23.72 -0.11 -8.68
CA TRP A 467 24.12 -1.47 -8.31
C TRP A 467 24.93 -1.53 -7.01
N VAL A 468 25.75 -0.52 -6.69
CA VAL A 468 26.54 -0.49 -5.45
C VAL A 468 25.62 -0.51 -4.22
N VAL A 469 24.52 0.24 -4.26
CA VAL A 469 23.53 0.29 -3.17
C VAL A 469 22.79 -1.04 -3.07
N ILE A 470 22.32 -1.58 -4.20
CA ILE A 470 21.58 -2.84 -4.25
C ILE A 470 22.45 -4.01 -3.79
N ARG A 471 23.71 -4.06 -4.22
CA ARG A 471 24.68 -5.08 -3.78
C ARG A 471 24.78 -5.12 -2.26
N ARG A 472 24.86 -3.95 -1.61
CA ARG A 472 24.92 -3.86 -0.14
C ARG A 472 23.66 -4.46 0.50
N GLN A 473 22.47 -4.14 -0.01
CA GLN A 473 21.20 -4.67 0.51
C GLN A 473 21.08 -6.19 0.29
N LEU A 474 21.49 -6.70 -0.87
CA LEU A 474 21.49 -8.13 -1.16
C LEU A 474 22.39 -8.92 -0.20
N LEU A 475 23.55 -8.37 0.16
CA LEU A 475 24.50 -9.00 1.08
C LEU A 475 24.10 -8.86 2.54
N GLN A 476 23.65 -7.67 2.98
CA GLN A 476 23.43 -7.36 4.39
C GLN A 476 22.00 -7.61 4.86
N GLU A 477 21.00 -7.26 4.04
CA GLU A 477 19.58 -7.38 4.43
C GLU A 477 19.01 -8.76 4.06
N LEU A 478 19.35 -9.28 2.87
CA LEU A 478 18.88 -10.59 2.41
C LEU A 478 19.86 -11.74 2.70
N ASN A 479 21.05 -11.44 3.23
CA ASN A 479 22.10 -12.40 3.58
C ASN A 479 22.41 -13.39 2.45
N LEU A 480 22.42 -12.92 1.20
CA LEU A 480 22.76 -13.76 0.05
C LEU A 480 24.26 -14.02 -0.02
N ALA A 481 24.66 -15.23 -0.40
CA ALA A 481 26.06 -15.57 -0.59
C ALA A 481 26.71 -14.68 -1.65
N GLU A 482 27.94 -14.22 -1.40
CA GLU A 482 28.64 -13.29 -2.29
C GLU A 482 28.79 -13.83 -3.73
N ALA A 483 28.98 -15.14 -3.88
CA ALA A 483 29.02 -15.80 -5.19
C ALA A 483 27.73 -15.62 -6.00
N VAL A 484 26.56 -15.63 -5.35
CA VAL A 484 25.24 -15.39 -5.97
C VAL A 484 25.14 -13.94 -6.44
N VAL A 485 25.55 -12.99 -5.58
CA VAL A 485 25.53 -11.55 -5.90
C VAL A 485 26.51 -11.19 -7.02
N ASN A 486 27.68 -11.84 -7.07
CA ASN A 486 28.64 -11.69 -8.17
C ASN A 486 28.09 -12.23 -9.49
N ARG A 487 27.34 -13.33 -9.46
CA ARG A 487 26.65 -13.85 -10.65
C ARG A 487 25.53 -12.91 -11.11
N LEU A 488 24.74 -12.32 -10.21
CA LEU A 488 23.77 -11.27 -10.57
C LEU A 488 24.43 -10.10 -11.30
N GLN A 489 25.56 -9.61 -10.77
CA GLN A 489 26.32 -8.54 -11.42
C GLN A 489 26.82 -8.98 -12.81
N THR A 490 27.27 -10.23 -12.95
CA THR A 490 27.70 -10.80 -14.23
C THR A 490 26.56 -10.79 -15.25
N VAL A 491 25.34 -11.15 -14.85
CA VAL A 491 24.17 -11.08 -15.73
C VAL A 491 23.91 -9.64 -16.16
N SER A 492 23.87 -8.70 -15.21
CA SER A 492 23.65 -7.28 -15.52
C SER A 492 24.67 -6.69 -16.49
N LEU A 493 25.93 -7.15 -16.44
CA LEU A 493 27.01 -6.62 -17.28
C LEU A 493 27.11 -7.31 -18.64
N ARG A 494 26.86 -8.62 -18.70
CA ARG A 494 27.14 -9.44 -19.89
C ARG A 494 25.90 -9.72 -20.73
N PHE A 495 24.75 -9.88 -20.08
CA PHE A 495 23.52 -10.40 -20.69
C PHE A 495 22.40 -9.36 -20.79
N CYS A 496 22.49 -8.22 -20.11
CA CYS A 496 21.62 -7.07 -20.35
C CYS A 496 22.28 -6.11 -21.36
N GLY A 497 21.52 -5.61 -22.34
CA GLY A 497 22.05 -4.75 -23.40
C GLY A 497 21.14 -4.65 -24.62
N ALA A 498 21.64 -4.07 -25.72
CA ALA A 498 20.92 -4.02 -26.98
C ALA A 498 20.56 -5.44 -27.44
N ALA A 499 19.35 -5.62 -27.97
CA ALA A 499 18.78 -6.95 -28.18
C ALA A 499 19.57 -7.83 -29.16
N ASP A 500 20.13 -7.22 -30.20
CA ASP A 500 21.00 -7.84 -31.21
C ASP A 500 22.26 -8.48 -30.61
N GLN A 501 22.80 -7.87 -29.54
CA GLN A 501 24.00 -8.35 -28.85
C GLN A 501 23.68 -9.28 -27.69
N ALA A 502 22.57 -9.03 -26.97
CA ALA A 502 22.21 -9.76 -25.77
C ALA A 502 21.67 -11.17 -26.06
N LEU A 503 20.79 -11.31 -27.05
CA LEU A 503 20.14 -12.60 -27.37
C LEU A 503 21.15 -13.71 -27.76
N PRO A 504 22.16 -13.46 -28.62
CA PRO A 504 23.17 -14.48 -28.93
C PRO A 504 24.01 -14.89 -27.71
N ARG A 505 24.33 -13.93 -26.82
CA ARG A 505 25.08 -14.22 -25.59
C ARG A 505 24.29 -15.08 -24.61
N LEU A 506 22.99 -14.79 -24.47
CA LEU A 506 22.07 -15.58 -23.64
C LEU A 506 21.93 -17.00 -24.17
N ARG A 507 21.74 -17.17 -25.49
CA ARG A 507 21.70 -18.50 -26.14
C ARG A 507 22.95 -19.33 -25.90
N GLY A 508 24.13 -18.70 -25.87
CA GLY A 508 25.40 -19.39 -25.62
C GLY A 508 25.68 -19.72 -24.14
N ALA A 509 25.00 -19.06 -23.19
CA ALA A 509 25.29 -19.17 -21.76
C ALA A 509 24.26 -20.00 -20.97
N LEU A 510 22.99 -19.96 -21.37
CA LEU A 510 21.90 -20.62 -20.66
C LEU A 510 21.66 -22.07 -21.14
N PRO A 511 21.04 -22.92 -20.32
CA PRO A 511 20.68 -24.28 -20.71
C PRO A 511 19.75 -24.30 -21.93
N ALA A 512 19.94 -25.30 -22.80
CA ALA A 512 19.13 -25.51 -24.00
C ALA A 512 17.86 -26.33 -23.72
N ASP A 513 17.22 -26.11 -22.57
CA ASP A 513 15.93 -26.72 -22.26
C ASP A 513 14.82 -26.12 -23.14
N LYS A 514 13.67 -26.80 -23.18
CA LYS A 514 12.56 -26.43 -24.07
C LYS A 514 11.98 -25.04 -23.78
N PRO A 515 11.62 -24.67 -22.53
CA PRO A 515 11.06 -23.35 -22.25
C PRO A 515 12.08 -22.22 -22.48
N THR A 516 13.34 -22.37 -22.07
CA THR A 516 14.38 -21.34 -22.32
C THR A 516 14.59 -21.09 -23.82
N ARG A 517 14.61 -22.13 -24.65
CA ARG A 517 14.71 -21.97 -26.12
C ARG A 517 13.50 -21.28 -26.71
N LYS A 518 12.29 -21.70 -26.33
CA LYS A 518 11.04 -21.07 -26.77
C LYS A 518 11.05 -19.57 -26.47
N ALA A 519 11.40 -19.17 -25.26
CA ALA A 519 11.46 -17.77 -24.84
C ALA A 519 12.46 -16.95 -25.67
N LEU A 520 13.65 -17.49 -25.94
CA LEU A 520 14.68 -16.84 -26.76
C LEU A 520 14.27 -16.72 -28.23
N ASP A 521 13.54 -17.70 -28.75
CA ASP A 521 13.00 -17.69 -30.11
C ASP A 521 11.87 -16.65 -30.23
N GLU A 522 10.92 -16.62 -29.29
CA GLU A 522 9.84 -15.61 -29.25
C GLU A 522 10.40 -14.17 -29.15
N LEU A 523 11.43 -13.93 -28.34
CA LEU A 523 12.12 -12.64 -28.27
C LEU A 523 12.84 -12.28 -29.58
N SER A 524 13.43 -13.27 -30.27
CA SER A 524 14.11 -13.05 -31.55
C SER A 524 13.11 -12.71 -32.67
N ASP A 525 11.97 -13.40 -32.69
CA ASP A 525 10.88 -13.14 -33.62
C ASP A 525 10.29 -11.74 -33.39
N LEU A 526 10.05 -11.38 -32.11
CA LEU A 526 9.59 -10.04 -31.75
C LEU A 526 10.55 -8.96 -32.27
N CYS A 527 11.85 -9.09 -32.02
CA CYS A 527 12.84 -8.13 -32.50
C CYS A 527 12.85 -8.01 -34.04
N SER A 528 12.59 -9.13 -34.73
CA SER A 528 12.49 -9.16 -36.19
C SER A 528 11.26 -8.39 -36.68
N TYR A 529 10.10 -8.54 -36.02
CA TYR A 529 8.88 -7.81 -36.35
C TYR A 529 8.99 -6.31 -36.05
N LEU A 530 9.59 -5.96 -34.91
CA LEU A 530 9.81 -4.55 -34.55
C LEU A 530 10.71 -3.84 -35.58
N ARG A 531 11.73 -4.53 -36.13
CA ARG A 531 12.55 -4.01 -37.23
C ARG A 531 11.74 -3.76 -38.52
N ILE A 532 10.82 -4.66 -38.87
CA ILE A 532 9.92 -4.46 -40.03
C ILE A 532 9.12 -3.16 -39.88
N TRP A 533 8.71 -2.84 -38.64
CA TRP A 533 7.97 -1.62 -38.33
C TRP A 533 8.84 -0.44 -37.92
N ARG A 534 10.15 -0.52 -38.15
CA ARG A 534 11.14 0.54 -37.91
C ARG A 534 11.25 0.96 -36.44
N ILE A 535 11.06 0.01 -35.52
CA ILE A 535 11.28 0.14 -34.07
C ILE A 535 12.45 -0.75 -33.66
N GLU A 536 13.62 -0.52 -34.23
CA GLU A 536 14.83 -1.32 -33.91
C GLU A 536 15.82 -0.57 -33.01
N LYS A 537 15.72 0.75 -32.97
CA LYS A 537 16.55 1.58 -32.10
C LYS A 537 16.02 1.52 -30.68
N HIS A 538 16.93 1.61 -29.70
CA HIS A 538 16.57 1.66 -28.27
C HIS A 538 15.77 0.45 -27.76
N VAL A 539 15.91 -0.72 -28.41
CA VAL A 539 15.34 -1.99 -27.91
C VAL A 539 16.41 -2.78 -27.15
N TYR A 540 16.15 -3.00 -25.87
CA TYR A 540 17.08 -3.65 -24.95
C TYR A 540 16.48 -4.92 -24.36
N ILE A 541 17.32 -5.94 -24.21
CA ILE A 541 17.01 -7.09 -23.37
C ILE A 541 17.52 -6.77 -21.97
N ASP A 542 16.60 -6.71 -21.00
CA ASP A 542 16.95 -6.63 -19.59
C ASP A 542 16.61 -7.94 -18.90
N ALA A 543 17.59 -8.85 -18.91
CA ALA A 543 17.45 -10.21 -18.43
C ALA A 543 17.17 -10.32 -16.91
N LEU A 544 17.31 -9.22 -16.17
CA LEU A 544 17.05 -9.12 -14.73
C LEU A 544 15.76 -8.36 -14.40
N MET A 545 15.07 -7.81 -15.40
CA MET A 545 13.82 -7.06 -15.22
C MET A 545 12.69 -8.03 -14.85
N PRO A 546 12.07 -7.90 -13.66
CA PRO A 546 10.90 -8.70 -13.31
C PRO A 546 9.63 -8.11 -13.96
N PRO A 547 8.57 -8.93 -14.15
CA PRO A 547 7.30 -8.43 -14.67
C PRO A 547 6.65 -7.46 -13.68
N THR A 548 6.04 -6.38 -14.19
CA THR A 548 5.31 -5.38 -13.37
C THR A 548 4.13 -6.00 -12.63
N GLU A 549 3.47 -6.96 -13.28
CA GLU A 549 2.29 -7.64 -12.77
C GLU A 549 2.52 -9.15 -12.85
N SER A 550 2.16 -9.86 -11.77
CA SER A 550 2.45 -11.29 -11.61
C SER A 550 1.75 -12.21 -12.63
N TYR A 551 0.75 -11.70 -13.33
CA TYR A 551 0.01 -12.44 -14.35
C TYR A 551 0.71 -12.44 -15.72
N HIS A 552 1.71 -11.60 -15.94
CA HIS A 552 2.55 -11.72 -17.12
C HIS A 552 3.50 -12.90 -16.91
N ARG A 553 3.28 -13.99 -17.63
CA ARG A 553 4.05 -15.25 -17.52
C ARG A 553 4.84 -15.60 -18.79
N ASP A 554 4.67 -14.84 -19.87
CA ASP A 554 5.41 -15.04 -21.11
C ASP A 554 6.27 -13.78 -21.41
N LEU A 555 6.21 -13.25 -22.63
CA LEU A 555 6.88 -12.02 -23.03
C LEU A 555 6.25 -10.81 -22.35
N PHE A 556 7.09 -9.94 -21.79
CA PHE A 556 6.66 -8.66 -21.23
C PHE A 556 7.68 -7.55 -21.53
N PHE A 557 7.21 -6.32 -21.49
CA PHE A 557 8.00 -5.15 -21.82
C PHE A 557 7.63 -3.94 -20.96
N GLN A 558 8.58 -3.03 -20.86
CA GLN A 558 8.42 -1.73 -20.21
C GLN A 558 9.05 -0.66 -21.12
N VAL A 559 8.42 0.51 -21.20
CA VAL A 559 8.89 1.64 -22.00
C VAL A 559 9.20 2.81 -21.08
N TYR A 560 10.42 3.32 -21.17
CA TYR A 560 10.94 4.38 -20.31
C TYR A 560 11.32 5.62 -21.12
N LEU A 561 11.03 6.80 -20.57
CA LEU A 561 11.56 8.07 -21.06
C LEU A 561 13.00 8.26 -20.58
N ILE A 562 13.92 8.51 -21.50
CA ILE A 562 15.33 8.77 -21.23
C ILE A 562 15.49 10.17 -20.63
N LYS A 563 16.35 10.29 -19.62
CA LYS A 563 16.73 11.58 -19.03
C LYS A 563 17.50 12.42 -20.04
N GLU A 564 17.01 13.61 -20.38
CA GLU A 564 17.86 14.67 -20.91
C GLU A 564 18.75 15.19 -19.76
N ASN A 565 20.05 15.34 -20.03
CA ASN A 565 21.08 15.73 -19.04
C ASN A 565 20.88 17.17 -18.52
N ASN A 566 19.79 17.43 -17.79
CA ASN A 566 19.63 18.64 -17.00
C ASN A 566 20.16 18.40 -15.58
N PRO A 567 21.22 19.12 -15.15
CA PRO A 567 21.78 19.03 -13.81
C PRO A 567 20.82 19.70 -12.83
N GLY A 568 19.86 18.93 -12.29
CA GLY A 568 18.89 19.41 -11.31
C GLY A 568 17.69 18.51 -11.07
N SER A 569 17.32 17.65 -12.03
CA SER A 569 16.17 16.74 -11.86
C SER A 569 16.54 15.47 -11.08
N LEU A 570 15.87 15.27 -9.94
CA LEU A 570 15.97 14.14 -9.00
C LEU A 570 15.23 12.87 -9.48
N ILE A 571 14.58 12.90 -10.64
CA ILE A 571 13.71 11.82 -11.12
C ILE A 571 14.52 10.86 -12.02
N ASP A 572 14.63 9.59 -11.60
CA ASP A 572 15.13 8.47 -12.42
C ASP A 572 14.23 8.33 -13.70
N GLY A 573 14.66 7.63 -14.76
CA GLY A 573 13.86 7.52 -16.01
C GLY A 573 12.38 7.20 -15.77
N ALA A 574 11.46 7.88 -16.48
CA ALA A 574 10.03 7.80 -16.21
C ALA A 574 9.38 6.62 -16.96
N LEU A 575 8.62 5.77 -16.25
CA LEU A 575 7.89 4.66 -16.87
C LEU A 575 6.67 5.22 -17.63
N LEU A 576 6.67 5.10 -18.95
CA LEU A 576 5.58 5.57 -19.81
C LEU A 576 4.54 4.49 -20.08
N ALA A 577 4.97 3.23 -20.21
CA ALA A 577 4.07 2.11 -20.46
C ALA A 577 4.66 0.80 -19.95
N ALA A 578 3.78 -0.13 -19.58
CA ALA A 578 4.14 -1.51 -19.29
C ALA A 578 3.12 -2.45 -19.91
N GLY A 579 3.59 -3.57 -20.46
CA GLY A 579 2.73 -4.53 -21.14
C GLY A 579 3.34 -5.91 -21.23
N GLY A 580 2.58 -6.83 -21.78
CA GLY A 580 3.01 -8.21 -21.97
C GLY A 580 1.84 -9.14 -22.24
N ARG A 581 2.20 -10.40 -22.48
CA ARG A 581 1.26 -11.50 -22.64
C ARG A 581 0.80 -12.02 -21.28
N TYR A 582 -0.50 -12.23 -21.14
CA TYR A 582 -1.16 -12.61 -19.89
C TYR A 582 -2.12 -13.80 -20.08
N ASP A 583 -1.77 -14.72 -20.97
CA ASP A 583 -2.48 -15.99 -21.21
C ASP A 583 -2.78 -16.71 -19.89
N TYR A 584 -1.83 -16.71 -18.96
CA TYR A 584 -1.96 -17.29 -17.62
C TYR A 584 -3.21 -16.79 -16.86
N LEU A 585 -3.51 -15.49 -16.94
CA LEU A 585 -4.67 -14.90 -16.27
C LEU A 585 -5.98 -15.45 -16.83
N LEU A 586 -6.07 -15.58 -18.15
CA LEU A 586 -7.23 -16.20 -18.80
C LEU A 586 -7.34 -17.65 -18.37
N HIS A 587 -6.27 -18.45 -18.46
CA HIS A 587 -6.30 -19.86 -18.07
C HIS A 587 -6.70 -20.08 -16.61
N GLN A 588 -6.26 -19.21 -15.69
CA GLN A 588 -6.60 -19.31 -14.27
C GLN A 588 -8.08 -19.04 -14.00
N LEU A 589 -8.71 -18.15 -14.78
CA LEU A 589 -10.09 -17.73 -14.60
C LEU A 589 -11.07 -18.45 -15.55
N TRP A 590 -10.56 -19.17 -16.55
CA TRP A 590 -11.36 -19.93 -17.51
C TRP A 590 -11.86 -21.21 -16.85
N GLY A 591 -13.10 -21.15 -16.33
CA GLY A 591 -13.76 -22.28 -15.68
C GLY A 591 -13.86 -23.52 -16.58
N HIS A 592 -13.87 -24.70 -15.96
CA HIS A 592 -14.02 -26.00 -16.64
C HIS A 592 -15.37 -26.18 -17.36
N GLU A 593 -16.35 -25.31 -17.08
CA GLU A 593 -17.70 -25.35 -17.67
C GLU A 593 -17.75 -24.78 -19.10
N TYR A 594 -16.71 -24.07 -19.52
CA TYR A 594 -16.63 -23.44 -20.82
C TYR A 594 -16.14 -24.42 -21.91
N LYS A 595 -16.83 -24.44 -23.06
CA LYS A 595 -16.62 -25.43 -24.13
C LYS A 595 -15.37 -25.19 -24.99
N THR A 596 -14.82 -23.99 -24.98
CA THR A 596 -13.67 -23.60 -25.81
C THR A 596 -12.41 -23.46 -24.96
N SER A 597 -11.25 -23.67 -25.58
CA SER A 597 -9.97 -23.34 -24.95
C SER A 597 -9.82 -21.82 -24.81
N PRO A 598 -9.21 -21.32 -23.72
CA PRO A 598 -8.93 -19.90 -23.57
C PRO A 598 -8.05 -19.41 -24.73
N PRO A 599 -8.34 -18.23 -25.32
CA PRO A 599 -7.47 -17.62 -26.32
C PRO A 599 -6.19 -17.09 -25.68
N GLY A 600 -5.18 -16.79 -26.51
CA GLY A 600 -4.05 -15.96 -26.07
C GLY A 600 -4.48 -14.52 -25.83
N ALA A 601 -3.73 -13.78 -25.03
CA ALA A 601 -4.00 -12.37 -24.75
C ALA A 601 -2.75 -11.57 -24.42
N VAL A 602 -2.66 -10.38 -25.00
CA VAL A 602 -1.56 -9.45 -24.82
C VAL A 602 -2.08 -8.02 -24.73
N GLY A 603 -1.40 -7.17 -23.98
CA GLY A 603 -1.81 -5.79 -23.87
C GLY A 603 -0.75 -4.90 -23.26
N THR A 604 -1.04 -3.60 -23.27
CA THR A 604 -0.22 -2.52 -22.74
C THR A 604 -1.08 -1.60 -21.89
N SER A 605 -0.45 -1.03 -20.88
CA SER A 605 -1.02 -0.01 -20.01
C SER A 605 -0.12 1.20 -20.04
N LEU A 606 -0.60 2.30 -20.64
CA LEU A 606 0.09 3.57 -20.71
C LEU A 606 -0.20 4.41 -19.45
N ALA A 607 0.85 4.93 -18.84
CA ALA A 607 0.79 5.87 -17.74
C ALA A 607 0.54 7.29 -18.28
N LEU A 608 -0.68 7.58 -18.71
CA LEU A 608 -1.05 8.86 -19.33
C LEU A 608 -0.79 10.04 -18.38
N GLU A 609 -0.97 9.86 -17.07
CA GLU A 609 -0.61 10.87 -16.07
C GLU A 609 0.89 11.25 -16.16
N THR A 610 1.77 10.27 -16.36
CA THR A 610 3.21 10.48 -16.52
C THR A 610 3.54 11.12 -17.87
N ILE A 611 2.82 10.76 -18.93
CA ILE A 611 2.95 11.42 -20.24
C ILE A 611 2.61 12.91 -20.12
N ILE A 612 1.51 13.26 -19.46
CA ILE A 612 1.08 14.65 -19.23
C ILE A 612 2.14 15.42 -18.43
N GLN A 613 2.69 14.83 -17.37
CA GLN A 613 3.71 15.46 -16.51
C GLN A 613 5.02 15.76 -17.23
N HIS A 614 5.36 14.95 -18.24
CA HIS A 614 6.64 15.06 -18.94
C HIS A 614 6.53 15.62 -20.36
N SER A 615 5.33 15.78 -20.91
CA SER A 615 5.14 16.38 -22.23
C SER A 615 5.54 17.84 -22.21
N SER A 616 6.54 18.20 -23.00
CA SER A 616 6.91 19.61 -23.21
C SER A 616 5.81 20.30 -24.01
N ILE A 617 5.09 21.23 -23.38
CA ILE A 617 4.00 22.03 -23.98
C ILE A 617 4.49 22.86 -25.18
N ASP A 618 5.80 23.03 -25.35
CA ASP A 618 6.40 23.67 -26.53
C ASP A 618 6.13 22.92 -27.85
N PHE A 619 5.79 21.63 -27.79
CA PHE A 619 5.12 20.96 -28.90
C PHE A 619 3.62 21.26 -28.84
N LYS A 620 3.25 22.53 -29.12
CA LYS A 620 1.99 22.74 -29.82
C LYS A 620 2.11 21.89 -31.09
N PRO A 621 1.36 20.79 -31.24
CA PRO A 621 1.33 20.13 -32.53
C PRO A 621 0.97 21.23 -33.53
N THR A 622 1.65 21.24 -34.66
CA THR A 622 1.10 21.82 -35.88
C THR A 622 -0.09 20.95 -36.26
N ARG A 623 -1.13 20.92 -35.41
CA ARG A 623 -2.43 20.42 -35.79
C ARG A 623 -2.88 21.37 -36.89
N ILE A 624 -3.30 20.75 -37.98
CA ILE A 624 -4.32 21.30 -38.85
C ILE A 624 -5.36 21.90 -37.91
N ASP A 625 -5.46 23.23 -37.91
CA ASP A 625 -6.19 24.04 -36.96
C ASP A 625 -7.69 23.87 -37.26
N SER A 626 -8.22 22.69 -36.94
CA SER A 626 -9.64 22.35 -37.07
C SER A 626 -10.47 23.00 -35.96
N SER A 627 -9.81 23.75 -35.06
CA SER A 627 -10.40 24.48 -33.96
C SER A 627 -10.17 25.98 -34.05
N THR A 628 -10.00 26.56 -35.24
CA THR A 628 -10.10 28.02 -35.35
C THR A 628 -11.50 28.44 -34.89
N ILE A 629 -11.58 29.04 -33.71
CA ILE A 629 -12.81 29.67 -33.20
C ILE A 629 -12.99 30.96 -33.97
N ILE A 630 -14.22 31.22 -34.41
CA ILE A 630 -14.60 32.43 -35.12
C ILE A 630 -15.41 33.31 -34.17
N LEU A 631 -14.97 34.54 -33.94
CA LEU A 631 -15.78 35.49 -33.19
C LEU A 631 -16.67 36.27 -34.16
N VAL A 632 -17.99 36.20 -33.95
CA VAL A 632 -18.96 37.01 -34.68
C VAL A 632 -19.14 38.35 -33.96
N CYS A 633 -18.87 39.41 -34.70
CA CYS A 633 -18.75 40.78 -34.21
C CYS A 633 -19.76 41.71 -34.89
N SER A 634 -20.05 42.85 -34.28
CA SER A 634 -20.77 43.97 -34.93
C SER A 634 -19.88 45.20 -35.03
N ARG A 635 -19.92 45.88 -36.19
CA ARG A 635 -19.13 47.08 -36.48
C ARG A 635 -19.73 48.28 -35.73
N GLY A 636 -18.86 49.09 -35.11
CA GLY A 636 -19.25 50.35 -34.47
C GLY A 636 -19.46 50.26 -32.96
N GLY A 637 -19.32 49.08 -32.37
CA GLY A 637 -19.37 48.91 -30.92
C GLY A 637 -20.77 49.03 -30.33
N GLY A 638 -21.75 48.46 -31.03
CA GLY A 638 -23.08 48.23 -30.50
C GLY A 638 -24.03 47.54 -31.49
N GLY A 639 -25.03 46.81 -30.99
CA GLY A 639 -26.21 46.35 -31.71
C GLY A 639 -26.05 45.00 -32.42
N LEU A 640 -27.13 44.54 -33.07
CA LEU A 640 -27.21 43.32 -33.88
C LEU A 640 -27.11 41.99 -33.11
N LEU A 641 -27.57 41.93 -31.86
CA LEU A 641 -27.56 40.70 -31.05
C LEU A 641 -28.25 39.54 -31.77
N VAL A 642 -29.44 39.79 -32.34
CA VAL A 642 -30.23 38.75 -33.02
C VAL A 642 -29.45 38.20 -34.22
N GLU A 643 -28.87 39.08 -35.03
CA GLU A 643 -28.13 38.71 -36.23
C GLU A 643 -26.80 38.01 -35.88
N ARG A 644 -26.12 38.42 -34.80
CA ARG A 644 -24.96 37.70 -34.28
C ARG A 644 -25.35 36.28 -33.85
N MET A 645 -26.46 36.13 -33.13
CA MET A 645 -26.97 34.82 -32.69
C MET A 645 -27.35 33.94 -33.88
N GLU A 646 -28.06 34.48 -34.87
CA GLU A 646 -28.43 33.77 -36.10
C GLU A 646 -27.20 33.29 -36.86
N LEU A 647 -26.21 34.17 -37.05
CA LEU A 647 -25.00 33.82 -37.79
C LEU A 647 -24.16 32.77 -37.06
N VAL A 648 -24.02 32.88 -35.74
CA VAL A 648 -23.33 31.85 -34.95
C VAL A 648 -24.07 30.51 -35.03
N ALA A 649 -25.41 30.50 -35.00
CA ALA A 649 -26.21 29.29 -35.19
C ALA A 649 -26.06 28.69 -36.60
N GLU A 650 -25.96 29.51 -37.65
CA GLU A 650 -25.65 29.07 -39.01
C GLU A 650 -24.27 28.40 -39.09
N LEU A 651 -23.26 28.99 -38.45
CA LEU A 651 -21.91 28.41 -38.40
C LEU A 651 -21.88 27.09 -37.63
N TRP A 652 -22.58 27.00 -36.49
CA TRP A 652 -22.69 25.76 -35.72
C TRP A 652 -23.36 24.63 -36.50
N LYS A 653 -24.39 24.93 -37.30
CA LYS A 653 -25.07 23.95 -38.16
C LYS A 653 -24.12 23.27 -39.15
N GLU A 654 -23.07 23.97 -39.56
CA GLU A 654 -22.04 23.50 -40.47
C GLU A 654 -20.78 22.99 -39.74
N ASN A 655 -20.87 22.73 -38.43
CA ASN A 655 -19.79 22.29 -37.54
C ASN A 655 -18.59 23.25 -37.47
N ILE A 656 -18.82 24.56 -37.69
CA ILE A 656 -17.80 25.59 -37.50
C ILE A 656 -17.87 26.10 -36.07
N LYS A 657 -16.73 26.09 -35.36
CA LYS A 657 -16.64 26.65 -34.01
C LYS A 657 -16.75 28.18 -34.08
N ALA A 658 -17.82 28.72 -33.52
CA ALA A 658 -18.06 30.15 -33.51
C ALA A 658 -18.65 30.60 -32.17
N GLU A 659 -18.34 31.83 -31.78
CA GLU A 659 -18.85 32.47 -30.57
C GLU A 659 -19.15 33.95 -30.84
N PHE A 660 -19.80 34.62 -29.90
CA PHE A 660 -19.97 36.06 -29.88
C PHE A 660 -19.86 36.54 -28.43
N VAL A 661 -19.45 37.79 -28.21
CA VAL A 661 -19.34 38.35 -26.85
C VAL A 661 -20.72 38.26 -26.16
N PRO A 662 -20.84 37.70 -24.95
CA PRO A 662 -22.11 37.49 -24.26
C PRO A 662 -22.67 38.78 -23.65
N ALA A 663 -22.71 39.84 -24.46
CA ALA A 663 -23.29 41.14 -24.15
C ALA A 663 -24.28 41.52 -25.27
N PRO A 664 -25.41 42.18 -24.94
CA PRO A 664 -26.32 42.68 -25.96
C PRO A 664 -25.66 43.68 -26.92
N ASP A 665 -24.83 44.55 -26.36
CA ASP A 665 -24.33 45.76 -27.04
C ASP A 665 -22.82 45.97 -26.80
N PRO A 666 -21.94 45.02 -27.20
CA PRO A 666 -20.52 45.11 -26.89
C PRO A 666 -19.83 46.18 -27.75
N SER A 667 -19.01 47.02 -27.12
CA SER A 667 -18.14 47.96 -27.80
C SER A 667 -17.12 47.24 -28.70
N LEU A 668 -16.56 47.95 -29.68
CA LEU A 668 -15.57 47.35 -30.57
C LEU A 668 -14.32 46.91 -29.79
N THR A 669 -13.93 47.69 -28.78
CA THR A 669 -12.79 47.40 -27.90
C THR A 669 -13.03 46.11 -27.12
N GLU A 670 -14.20 45.96 -26.48
CA GLU A 670 -14.56 44.75 -25.74
C GLU A 670 -14.56 43.50 -26.65
N GLN A 671 -14.99 43.64 -27.91
CA GLN A 671 -14.95 42.53 -28.88
C GLN A 671 -13.51 42.11 -29.24
N TYR A 672 -12.59 43.07 -29.36
CA TYR A 672 -11.17 42.77 -29.60
C TYR A 672 -10.47 42.24 -28.34
N GLU A 673 -10.80 42.75 -27.16
CA GLU A 673 -10.30 42.27 -25.87
C GLU A 673 -10.76 40.84 -25.62
N TYR A 674 -12.05 40.54 -25.81
CA TYR A 674 -12.59 39.18 -25.72
C TYR A 674 -11.89 38.22 -26.69
N ALA A 675 -11.70 38.64 -27.95
CA ALA A 675 -10.97 37.84 -28.93
C ALA A 675 -9.54 37.53 -28.46
N ASN A 676 -8.87 38.50 -27.84
CA ASN A 676 -7.50 38.34 -27.34
C ASN A 676 -7.43 37.47 -26.08
N GLU A 677 -8.38 37.62 -25.15
CA GLU A 677 -8.49 36.80 -23.93
C GLU A 677 -8.76 35.33 -24.23
N HIS A 678 -9.49 35.04 -25.32
CA HIS A 678 -9.88 33.68 -25.72
C HIS A 678 -9.02 33.10 -26.87
N ASP A 679 -7.88 33.73 -27.21
CA ASP A 679 -6.98 33.36 -28.34
C ASP A 679 -7.71 33.17 -29.69
N ILE A 680 -8.75 33.98 -29.95
CA ILE A 680 -9.54 33.96 -31.18
C ILE A 680 -8.87 34.81 -32.26
N LYS A 681 -8.48 34.17 -33.35
CA LYS A 681 -7.68 34.80 -34.42
C LYS A 681 -8.50 35.28 -35.62
N CYS A 682 -9.74 34.82 -35.75
CA CYS A 682 -10.62 35.13 -36.87
C CYS A 682 -11.90 35.82 -36.40
N LEU A 683 -12.20 36.98 -36.98
CA LEU A 683 -13.40 37.77 -36.72
C LEU A 683 -14.30 37.79 -37.96
N VAL A 684 -15.60 37.61 -37.78
CA VAL A 684 -16.64 37.86 -38.79
C VAL A 684 -17.47 39.05 -38.32
N ILE A 685 -17.33 40.19 -39.00
CA ILE A 685 -17.89 41.46 -38.59
C ILE A 685 -19.12 41.80 -39.44
N LEU A 686 -20.26 41.97 -38.76
CA LEU A 686 -21.53 42.45 -39.30
C LEU A 686 -21.57 43.99 -39.34
N THR A 687 -22.28 44.58 -40.30
CA THR A 687 -22.54 46.04 -40.35
C THR A 687 -24.02 46.32 -40.58
N ASP A 688 -24.55 47.45 -40.08
CA ASP A 688 -25.98 47.83 -40.24
C ASP A 688 -26.41 47.98 -41.71
N THR A 689 -25.48 48.36 -42.60
CA THR A 689 -25.71 48.37 -44.05
C THR A 689 -25.81 46.98 -44.66
N ASP A 690 -25.19 45.98 -44.03
CA ASP A 690 -25.17 44.60 -44.52
C ASP A 690 -26.43 43.79 -44.13
N VAL A 691 -27.22 44.28 -43.17
CA VAL A 691 -28.53 43.68 -42.79
C VAL A 691 -29.65 44.10 -43.73
N SER A 692 -29.50 45.26 -44.39
CA SER A 692 -30.61 45.91 -45.11
C SER A 692 -30.44 45.99 -46.63
N GLN A 693 -29.20 45.97 -47.17
CA GLN A 693 -28.99 46.18 -48.62
C GLN A 693 -27.91 45.32 -49.30
N THR A 694 -26.94 44.75 -48.57
CA THR A 694 -25.94 43.83 -49.13
C THR A 694 -25.67 42.70 -48.16
N GLY A 695 -26.18 41.49 -48.43
CA GLY A 695 -26.01 40.31 -47.57
C GLY A 695 -24.57 39.78 -47.52
N SER A 696 -23.60 40.63 -47.20
CA SER A 696 -22.17 40.37 -47.20
C SER A 696 -21.57 40.72 -45.85
N VAL A 697 -20.68 39.89 -45.33
CA VAL A 697 -20.00 40.09 -44.04
C VAL A 697 -18.52 40.38 -44.27
N LYS A 698 -17.84 40.99 -43.29
CA LYS A 698 -16.40 41.21 -43.36
C LYS A 698 -15.66 40.17 -42.52
N VAL A 699 -14.85 39.33 -43.16
CA VAL A 699 -13.97 38.39 -42.45
C VAL A 699 -12.60 39.02 -42.27
N ARG A 700 -12.05 38.97 -41.04
CA ARG A 700 -10.73 39.52 -40.69
C ARG A 700 -9.94 38.50 -39.89
N HIS A 701 -8.67 38.30 -40.26
CA HIS A 701 -7.71 37.51 -39.48
C HIS A 701 -6.73 38.45 -38.77
N LEU A 702 -6.65 38.36 -37.45
CA LEU A 702 -5.93 39.31 -36.59
C LEU A 702 -4.41 39.24 -36.79
N GLU A 703 -3.82 38.05 -36.67
CA GLU A 703 -2.37 37.88 -36.78
C GLU A 703 -1.84 38.13 -38.21
N LEU A 704 -2.49 37.54 -39.22
CA LEU A 704 -2.12 37.68 -40.63
C LEU A 704 -2.46 39.06 -41.21
N ARG A 705 -3.22 39.89 -40.48
CA ARG A 705 -3.70 41.22 -40.91
C ARG A 705 -4.40 41.21 -42.28
N LYS A 706 -5.12 40.12 -42.58
CA LYS A 706 -5.90 39.96 -43.82
C LYS A 706 -7.37 40.24 -43.56
N GLU A 707 -8.04 40.86 -44.52
CA GLU A 707 -9.48 41.08 -44.48
C GLU A 707 -10.12 40.96 -45.85
N LYS A 708 -11.34 40.43 -45.91
CA LYS A 708 -12.11 40.26 -47.15
C LYS A 708 -13.60 40.44 -46.88
N LYS A 709 -14.30 41.10 -47.80
CA LYS A 709 -15.77 41.13 -47.82
C LYS A 709 -16.27 39.86 -48.51
N VAL A 710 -17.16 39.12 -47.87
CA VAL A 710 -17.63 37.81 -48.33
C VAL A 710 -19.16 37.81 -48.28
N GLU A 711 -19.84 37.37 -49.34
CA GLU A 711 -21.29 37.22 -49.32
C GLU A 711 -21.71 36.12 -48.32
N ARG A 712 -22.80 36.34 -47.57
CA ARG A 712 -23.29 35.44 -46.51
C ARG A 712 -23.57 34.04 -47.06
N GLU A 713 -24.06 33.94 -48.29
CA GLU A 713 -24.32 32.66 -48.98
C GLU A 713 -23.06 31.79 -49.18
N ILE A 714 -21.89 32.40 -49.39
CA ILE A 714 -20.62 31.70 -49.60
C ILE A 714 -19.71 31.72 -48.38
N LEU A 715 -20.15 32.33 -47.27
CA LEU A 715 -19.34 32.52 -46.07
C LEU A 715 -18.84 31.20 -45.50
N VAL A 716 -19.73 30.22 -45.32
CA VAL A 716 -19.39 28.88 -44.80
C VAL A 716 -18.32 28.23 -45.67
N ARG A 717 -18.53 28.23 -47.00
CA ARG A 717 -17.59 27.66 -47.96
C ARG A 717 -16.23 28.37 -47.92
N PHE A 718 -16.23 29.70 -47.80
CA PHE A 718 -15.02 30.50 -47.65
C PHE A 718 -14.26 30.12 -46.37
N LEU A 719 -14.95 30.07 -45.23
CA LEU A 719 -14.35 29.75 -43.93
C LEU A 719 -13.76 28.34 -43.92
N LEU A 720 -14.48 27.33 -44.42
CA LEU A 720 -13.97 25.97 -44.52
C LEU A 720 -12.70 25.88 -45.39
N ALA A 721 -12.68 26.57 -46.54
CA ALA A 721 -11.51 26.61 -47.41
C ALA A 721 -10.32 27.35 -46.76
N ALA A 722 -10.62 28.45 -46.06
CA ALA A 722 -9.61 29.23 -45.35
C ALA A 722 -9.01 28.45 -44.18
N MET A 723 -9.83 27.81 -43.34
CA MET A 723 -9.40 26.96 -42.23
C MET A 723 -8.58 25.75 -42.71
N ALA A 724 -8.98 25.11 -43.82
CA ALA A 724 -8.23 23.99 -44.41
C ALA A 724 -6.79 24.37 -44.81
N THR A 725 -6.53 25.65 -45.06
CA THR A 725 -5.19 26.18 -45.40
C THR A 725 -4.58 27.04 -44.28
N GLN A 726 -5.14 26.98 -43.07
CA GLN A 726 -4.76 27.81 -41.92
C GLN A 726 -4.70 29.31 -42.28
N PHE A 727 -5.60 29.75 -43.16
CA PHE A 727 -5.69 31.13 -43.68
C PHE A 727 -4.43 31.64 -44.41
N ARG A 728 -3.43 30.76 -44.66
CA ARG A 728 -2.15 31.13 -45.27
C ARG A 728 -2.22 31.22 -46.80
N ASN A 729 -3.12 30.48 -47.44
CA ASN A 729 -3.26 30.49 -48.90
C ASN A 729 -3.65 31.90 -49.41
N PRO A 730 -2.78 32.60 -50.17
CA PRO A 730 -3.05 33.96 -50.64
C PRO A 730 -4.26 34.04 -51.58
N SER A 731 -4.50 32.99 -52.38
CA SER A 731 -5.56 32.97 -53.40
C SER A 731 -6.97 33.05 -52.82
N ILE A 732 -7.16 32.65 -51.56
CA ILE A 732 -8.46 32.69 -50.88
C ILE A 732 -8.84 34.15 -50.52
N TRP A 733 -7.83 34.97 -50.23
CA TRP A 733 -8.00 36.36 -49.80
C TRP A 733 -8.02 37.37 -50.95
N ASN A 734 -7.56 36.97 -52.13
CA ASN A 734 -7.54 37.80 -53.33
C ASN A 734 -8.89 37.82 -54.07
#